data_AF-A0A7W7QKQ4-F1
#
_entry.id   AF-A0A7W7QKQ4-F1
#
_cell.length_a   1.000
_cell.length_b   1.000
_cell.length_c   1.000
_cell.angle_alpha   90.00
_cell.angle_beta   90.00
_cell.angle_gamma   90.00
#
_symmetry.space_group_name_H-M   'P 1'
#
loop_
_entity.id
_entity.type
_entity.pdbx_description
1 polymer ?
#
loop_
_entity_poly.entity_id
_entity_poly.type
_entity_poly.pdbx_seq_one_letter_code
_entity_poly.pdbx_strand_id
1 'polypeptide(L)'
;MTPEDEMAVDGPRRAVDTLAACARPYLLGVRHHSPALAAVVPALLDEAGAEVVCVELPADFQPWLVHLADPATVAPVALAGTGEGGRIGFYPFADFSPELAAIRWARERGAEVLCCDLPLSTPAMTLSPRAQAGRAGVMARKDAEEPAVAFPAGNAFAEGLAASCTGRQGDDMWDRAVEVLAPGCPPEAVRRAALGVGWALRHDAESGGGVPPADLAREAHMREVISGALARGARVAAVVGAFHAPALLLAEEPEEPREPVEPVESVESSGKAGGVPEATSLVPYAFDLLDSRSGYPAGIRDPRWQQEVFTAGGDPDRVRDAAARAITGVCRRLREAGHTAGTGEAVETLRVACDLARLRGLPAPGRGEIVEAVTMVLGQGEPLGRGRALARALEAVLVGTERGRTAPGTPRSGLGPAVETELAALRLPCPDNPEAREVRLDPLRSDLDGRREILLQRLLVCGVGYGKQIEVTGTGDASALTTRWRLAWTPSVAALLDLAGIRGVTAELAAAGTLRETFRRESAEGGPTCELILTGLRAAAVCDLPGLVTDRLADAADVLPATAGLPDLLRALDLLEALRRRHLPGTTPSSRERAAELAATLLDAAVRALPGLVGSDRHEDAAALVALVTRAGEHRLSMRMDDVLAALAREGSPLMQGAALAARVLLDLDEPDTLGTRAAGWIDAATGPEGRHRLSRLVTGLLTAAGPLLQSATPVFEPLLDRVDGLTDRDFLDRLPALRGGFDTLTPAARDRLLLAVTDRLGDRLDLSLGAPPELLALWTAADAEGLAALGALGIPLPTPDRNLDGGEPPVTRDPGTPARTAQRLAPADRWRLLLGRETGRLPEEARRYAHALDELYGGGRGEGADDLAAGQGGQGGGQGASFPGAREWAAELDALFGPEVREEVLARAADEGRTDVLAVLDPDAVRPSVELLTSVLSLAGGLPEQQLAKLRPLVRRLVAELARELATRLRPALTGLSTPRPTRRHGGRLNLPATLRANLAHTRRNPDGGFLVVPERPIFDTSVRKEADWRLVFVVDVSGSMEASVVWSALTAAVLGGVPTLSTHFLAFSTQVIDLTGQVADPLSLLLEVQVGGGTHIAAGLAHARSLVTVPSRTLVVVVSDFEEGYPIGGLLGEVRSLVSSGVHLLGCAALDDTGAPRYSVPVAQQLVAAGMPVAALSPLALARWVGDRLRGENR
;
A
#
# COMPACT_ATOMS: atom_id res chain seq x y z
N MET A 1 59.89 -32.14 18.85
CA MET A 1 59.93 -32.12 17.38
C MET A 1 60.77 -33.29 16.93
N THR A 2 60.11 -34.36 16.52
CA THR A 2 60.75 -35.44 15.76
C THR A 2 60.98 -34.96 14.32
N PRO A 3 61.84 -35.61 13.53
CA PRO A 3 62.01 -35.31 12.10
C PRO A 3 60.69 -35.43 11.29
N GLU A 4 59.73 -36.21 11.80
CA GLU A 4 58.38 -36.35 11.23
C GLU A 4 57.50 -35.11 11.49
N ASP A 5 57.72 -34.37 12.58
CA ASP A 5 57.04 -33.08 12.84
C ASP A 5 57.57 -31.96 11.93
N GLU A 6 58.84 -31.99 11.52
CA GLU A 6 59.40 -31.03 10.55
C GLU A 6 58.87 -31.27 9.12
N MET A 7 58.66 -32.53 8.71
CA MET A 7 58.12 -32.86 7.39
C MET A 7 56.64 -32.50 7.18
N ALA A 8 55.84 -32.44 8.25
CA ALA A 8 54.41 -32.11 8.16
C ALA A 8 54.15 -30.59 8.03
N VAL A 9 55.04 -29.74 8.55
CA VAL A 9 54.92 -28.27 8.50
C VAL A 9 55.38 -27.70 7.15
N ASP A 10 56.20 -28.44 6.40
CA ASP A 10 56.75 -28.02 5.10
C ASP A 10 55.74 -28.11 3.93
N GLY A 11 54.66 -28.88 4.03
CA GLY A 11 53.72 -29.12 2.93
C GLY A 11 53.04 -27.85 2.35
N PRO A 12 52.30 -27.08 3.17
CA PRO A 12 51.57 -25.88 2.69
C PRO A 12 52.50 -24.75 2.26
N ARG A 13 53.58 -24.50 3.01
CA ARG A 13 54.55 -23.45 2.68
C ARG A 13 55.25 -23.74 1.36
N ARG A 14 55.70 -24.98 1.16
CA ARG A 14 56.32 -25.42 -0.09
C ARG A 14 55.35 -25.34 -1.28
N ALA A 15 54.06 -25.63 -1.07
CA ALA A 15 53.06 -25.49 -2.12
C ALA A 15 52.89 -24.03 -2.55
N VAL A 16 52.79 -23.11 -1.59
CA VAL A 16 52.72 -21.66 -1.86
C VAL A 16 54.03 -21.15 -2.50
N ASP A 17 55.19 -21.63 -2.05
CA ASP A 17 56.48 -21.32 -2.68
C ASP A 17 56.52 -21.76 -4.14
N THR A 18 55.98 -22.93 -4.44
CA THR A 18 55.90 -23.44 -5.82
C THR A 18 55.00 -22.57 -6.69
N LEU A 19 53.84 -22.15 -6.17
CA LEU A 19 52.93 -21.24 -6.87
C LEU A 19 53.56 -19.86 -7.08
N ALA A 20 54.21 -19.32 -6.06
CA ALA A 20 54.85 -18.01 -6.11
C ALA A 20 56.06 -17.98 -7.06
N ALA A 21 56.81 -19.08 -7.13
CA ALA A 21 57.96 -19.25 -8.02
C ALA A 21 57.57 -19.48 -9.50
N CYS A 22 56.30 -19.76 -9.79
CA CYS A 22 55.83 -19.90 -11.16
C CYS A 22 55.91 -18.55 -11.91
N ALA A 23 56.79 -18.48 -12.91
CA ALA A 23 56.99 -17.31 -13.76
C ALA A 23 56.40 -17.48 -15.17
N ARG A 24 55.92 -18.68 -15.52
CA ARG A 24 55.41 -19.03 -16.87
C ARG A 24 54.17 -19.93 -16.75
N PRO A 25 52.96 -19.37 -16.57
CA PRO A 25 52.65 -17.95 -16.44
C PRO A 25 53.01 -17.38 -15.05
N TYR A 26 53.17 -16.06 -14.94
CA TYR A 26 53.25 -15.39 -13.64
C TYR A 26 51.86 -15.36 -12.99
N LEU A 27 51.69 -16.12 -11.90
CA LEU A 27 50.37 -16.36 -11.29
C LEU A 27 49.97 -15.23 -10.33
N LEU A 28 48.79 -14.65 -10.56
CA LEU A 28 48.11 -13.71 -9.68
C LEU A 28 46.74 -14.28 -9.30
N GLY A 29 46.68 -14.92 -8.13
CA GLY A 29 45.42 -15.41 -7.56
C GLY A 29 44.63 -14.27 -6.93
N VAL A 30 43.44 -13.97 -7.45
CA VAL A 30 42.64 -12.82 -7.04
C VAL A 30 41.25 -13.20 -6.52
N ARG A 31 40.60 -12.24 -5.87
CA ARG A 31 39.16 -12.20 -5.66
C ARG A 31 38.63 -11.00 -6.43
N HIS A 32 37.50 -11.18 -7.12
CA HIS A 32 36.86 -10.20 -8.00
C HIS A 32 36.73 -8.78 -7.41
N HIS A 33 36.57 -8.68 -6.09
CA HIS A 33 36.69 -7.44 -5.35
C HIS A 33 37.68 -7.62 -4.21
N SER A 34 38.86 -7.00 -4.36
CA SER A 34 39.96 -7.06 -3.39
C SER A 34 40.76 -5.76 -3.43
N PRO A 35 40.46 -4.80 -2.54
CA PRO A 35 41.20 -3.54 -2.43
C PRO A 35 42.70 -3.72 -2.28
N ALA A 36 43.12 -4.67 -1.44
CA ALA A 36 44.53 -4.95 -1.20
C ALA A 36 45.24 -5.42 -2.48
N LEU A 37 44.67 -6.39 -3.21
CA LEU A 37 45.27 -6.88 -4.44
C LEU A 37 45.21 -5.86 -5.56
N ALA A 38 44.08 -5.18 -5.75
CA ALA A 38 43.93 -4.16 -6.80
C ALA A 38 44.98 -3.04 -6.65
N ALA A 39 45.36 -2.68 -5.43
CA ALA A 39 46.40 -1.69 -5.16
C ALA A 39 47.82 -2.17 -5.54
N VAL A 40 48.11 -3.47 -5.43
CA VAL A 40 49.47 -4.02 -5.67
C VAL A 40 49.66 -4.69 -7.02
N VAL A 41 48.57 -5.10 -7.70
CA VAL A 41 48.61 -5.76 -9.03
C VAL A 41 49.43 -4.97 -10.05
N PRO A 42 49.28 -3.63 -10.19
CA PRO A 42 50.12 -2.85 -11.10
C PRO A 42 51.63 -3.04 -10.87
N ALA A 43 52.07 -3.05 -9.60
CA ALA A 43 53.48 -3.23 -9.25
C ALA A 43 53.95 -4.68 -9.48
N LEU A 44 53.09 -5.66 -9.24
CA LEU A 44 53.40 -7.07 -9.51
C LEU A 44 53.53 -7.35 -11.01
N LEU A 45 52.68 -6.75 -11.84
CA LEU A 45 52.74 -6.87 -13.30
C LEU A 45 53.99 -6.17 -13.87
N ASP A 46 54.42 -5.05 -13.27
CA ASP A 46 55.71 -4.42 -13.58
C ASP A 46 56.89 -5.33 -13.29
N GLU A 47 56.93 -5.92 -12.09
CA GLU A 47 57.99 -6.81 -11.66
C GLU A 47 58.07 -8.07 -12.53
N ALA A 48 56.93 -8.61 -12.95
CA ALA A 48 56.85 -9.73 -13.88
C ALA A 48 57.28 -9.36 -15.32
N GLY A 49 57.30 -8.08 -15.67
CA GLY A 49 57.54 -7.62 -17.04
C GLY A 49 56.50 -8.16 -18.02
N ALA A 50 55.23 -8.20 -17.64
CA ALA A 50 54.18 -8.83 -18.42
C ALA A 50 53.94 -8.10 -19.77
N GLU A 51 53.85 -8.86 -20.84
CA GLU A 51 53.51 -8.38 -22.19
C GLU A 51 52.08 -8.77 -22.57
N VAL A 52 51.59 -9.86 -21.98
CA VAL A 52 50.21 -10.35 -22.13
C VAL A 52 49.64 -10.62 -20.73
N VAL A 53 48.43 -10.11 -20.48
CA VAL A 53 47.68 -10.36 -19.24
C VAL A 53 46.44 -11.18 -19.56
N CYS A 54 46.39 -12.42 -19.09
CA CYS A 54 45.21 -13.26 -19.16
C CYS A 54 44.32 -12.97 -17.94
N VAL A 55 43.08 -12.54 -18.16
CA VAL A 55 42.13 -12.19 -17.10
C VAL A 55 40.95 -13.16 -17.15
N GLU A 56 40.52 -13.65 -15.97
CA GLU A 56 39.32 -14.49 -15.82
C GLU A 56 38.04 -13.71 -16.16
N LEU A 57 37.75 -13.60 -17.45
CA LEU A 57 36.51 -13.07 -17.99
C LEU A 57 36.09 -13.93 -19.19
N PRO A 58 34.78 -14.14 -19.40
CA PRO A 58 34.27 -14.81 -20.59
C PRO A 58 34.82 -14.19 -21.88
N ALA A 59 35.18 -15.03 -22.85
CA ALA A 59 35.71 -14.60 -24.15
C ALA A 59 34.80 -13.58 -24.88
N ASP A 60 33.47 -13.65 -24.68
CA ASP A 60 32.49 -12.73 -25.30
C ASP A 60 32.66 -11.27 -24.86
N PHE A 61 33.36 -11.03 -23.75
CA PHE A 61 33.64 -9.69 -23.26
C PHE A 61 34.90 -9.05 -23.84
N GLN A 62 35.69 -9.80 -24.62
CA GLN A 62 36.92 -9.30 -25.24
C GLN A 62 36.76 -7.95 -25.97
N PRO A 63 35.68 -7.71 -26.76
CA PRO A 63 35.50 -6.42 -27.45
C PRO A 63 35.26 -5.24 -26.51
N TRP A 64 34.77 -5.48 -25.29
CA TRP A 64 34.44 -4.43 -24.33
C TRP A 64 35.65 -3.94 -23.52
N LEU A 65 36.76 -4.70 -23.51
CA LEU A 65 37.95 -4.38 -22.71
C LEU A 65 38.53 -3.01 -23.06
N VAL A 66 38.48 -2.59 -24.34
CA VAL A 66 38.95 -1.26 -24.77
C VAL A 66 38.19 -0.11 -24.10
N HIS A 67 36.87 -0.28 -23.91
CA HIS A 67 35.99 0.70 -23.28
C HIS A 67 36.11 0.65 -21.75
N LEU A 68 36.24 -0.57 -21.20
CA LEU A 68 36.43 -0.79 -19.77
C LEU A 68 37.78 -0.22 -19.28
N ALA A 69 38.82 -0.32 -20.11
CA ALA A 69 40.15 0.25 -19.84
C ALA A 69 40.20 1.78 -19.97
N ASP A 70 39.15 2.44 -20.50
CA ASP A 70 39.21 3.86 -20.79
C ASP A 70 39.29 4.75 -19.54
N PRO A 71 40.24 5.70 -19.46
CA PRO A 71 40.33 6.63 -18.32
C PRO A 71 39.07 7.46 -18.11
N ALA A 72 38.25 7.69 -19.15
CA ALA A 72 36.98 8.39 -19.02
C ALA A 72 35.86 7.49 -18.43
N THR A 73 36.05 6.16 -18.43
CA THR A 73 35.17 5.20 -17.75
C THR A 73 35.48 5.20 -16.26
N VAL A 74 34.53 5.72 -15.45
CA VAL A 74 34.65 5.77 -13.99
C VAL A 74 33.84 4.63 -13.40
N ALA A 75 34.47 3.79 -12.58
CA ALA A 75 33.82 2.68 -11.91
C ALA A 75 32.98 3.20 -10.71
N PRO A 76 31.91 2.51 -10.28
CA PRO A 76 31.54 1.15 -10.67
C PRO A 76 30.79 1.05 -12.01
N VAL A 77 31.19 0.10 -12.86
CA VAL A 77 30.53 -0.24 -14.14
C VAL A 77 30.33 -1.75 -14.22
N ALA A 78 29.45 -2.27 -15.05
CA ALA A 78 29.25 -3.71 -15.19
C ALA A 78 29.24 -4.14 -16.65
N LEU A 79 29.87 -5.28 -16.93
CA LEU A 79 29.64 -6.02 -18.15
C LEU A 79 28.40 -6.89 -17.96
N ALA A 80 27.44 -6.81 -18.87
CA ALA A 80 26.23 -7.64 -18.85
C ALA A 80 26.19 -8.51 -20.10
N GLY A 81 25.79 -9.77 -19.96
CA GLY A 81 25.69 -10.71 -21.06
C GLY A 81 24.52 -11.69 -20.89
N THR A 82 23.90 -12.10 -22.00
CA THR A 82 22.82 -13.10 -22.04
C THR A 82 23.38 -14.48 -22.43
N GLY A 83 23.19 -15.51 -21.59
CA GLY A 83 23.51 -16.89 -21.95
C GLY A 83 22.35 -17.64 -22.64
N GLU A 84 22.58 -18.88 -23.07
CA GLU A 84 21.52 -19.76 -23.59
C GLU A 84 20.36 -19.88 -22.58
N GLY A 85 19.14 -19.54 -23.00
CA GLY A 85 17.95 -19.48 -22.15
C GLY A 85 17.55 -18.07 -21.66
N GLY A 86 18.21 -17.01 -22.15
CA GLY A 86 17.77 -15.62 -21.94
C GLY A 86 18.04 -15.06 -20.54
N ARG A 87 18.82 -15.76 -19.71
CA ARG A 87 19.25 -15.27 -18.39
C ARG A 87 20.41 -14.31 -18.54
N ILE A 88 20.31 -13.15 -17.88
CA ILE A 88 21.33 -12.09 -17.91
C ILE A 88 22.26 -12.25 -16.71
N GLY A 89 23.57 -12.36 -16.98
CA GLY A 89 24.64 -12.28 -15.98
C GLY A 89 25.26 -10.88 -15.95
N PHE A 90 25.51 -10.35 -14.76
CA PHE A 90 26.23 -9.09 -14.55
C PHE A 90 27.59 -9.36 -13.89
N TYR A 91 28.62 -8.75 -14.45
CA TYR A 91 30.01 -8.77 -14.00
C TYR A 91 30.41 -7.33 -13.66
N PRO A 92 30.11 -6.85 -12.43
CA PRO A 92 30.40 -5.49 -12.01
C PRO A 92 31.89 -5.33 -11.67
N PHE A 93 32.48 -4.19 -11.99
CA PHE A 93 33.84 -3.81 -11.66
C PHE A 93 33.82 -2.52 -10.83
N ALA A 94 34.67 -2.48 -9.82
CA ALA A 94 34.99 -1.27 -9.07
C ALA A 94 36.49 -0.97 -9.23
N ASP A 95 36.97 0.21 -8.83
CA ASP A 95 38.41 0.50 -8.89
C ASP A 95 39.25 -0.50 -8.06
N PHE A 96 38.63 -1.09 -7.03
CA PHE A 96 39.20 -2.15 -6.20
C PHE A 96 38.98 -3.57 -6.77
N SER A 97 38.65 -3.72 -8.06
CA SER A 97 38.69 -5.01 -8.76
C SER A 97 40.09 -5.24 -9.35
N PRO A 98 40.84 -6.27 -8.90
CA PRO A 98 42.18 -6.57 -9.41
C PRO A 98 42.24 -6.76 -10.93
N GLU A 99 41.17 -7.33 -11.52
CA GLU A 99 40.98 -7.51 -12.95
C GLU A 99 40.92 -6.16 -13.68
N LEU A 100 40.15 -5.21 -13.16
CA LEU A 100 40.07 -3.85 -13.73
C LEU A 100 41.42 -3.11 -13.59
N ALA A 101 42.09 -3.26 -12.46
CA ALA A 101 43.42 -2.69 -12.24
C ALA A 101 44.43 -3.23 -13.26
N ALA A 102 44.41 -4.54 -13.54
CA ALA A 102 45.24 -5.18 -14.54
C ALA A 102 44.91 -4.71 -15.98
N ILE A 103 43.63 -4.60 -16.32
CA ILE A 103 43.16 -4.09 -17.62
C ILE A 103 43.62 -2.65 -17.87
N ARG A 104 43.49 -1.78 -16.86
CA ARG A 104 43.94 -0.37 -16.95
C ARG A 104 45.47 -0.28 -17.04
N TRP A 105 46.19 -1.05 -16.23
CA TRP A 105 47.65 -1.16 -16.28
C TRP A 105 48.15 -1.58 -17.68
N ALA A 106 47.48 -2.57 -18.29
CA ALA A 106 47.86 -3.10 -19.59
C ALA A 106 47.69 -2.05 -20.69
N ARG A 107 46.59 -1.29 -20.67
CA ARG A 107 46.39 -0.15 -21.59
C ARG A 107 47.47 0.91 -21.44
N GLU A 108 47.87 1.26 -20.22
CA GLU A 108 48.91 2.26 -19.96
C GLU A 108 50.29 1.83 -20.50
N ARG A 109 50.60 0.54 -20.47
CA ARG A 109 51.89 -0.02 -20.91
C ARG A 109 51.88 -0.61 -22.32
N GLY A 110 50.74 -0.62 -22.99
CA GLY A 110 50.58 -1.25 -24.29
C GLY A 110 50.70 -2.77 -24.27
N ALA A 111 50.43 -3.41 -23.12
CA ALA A 111 50.35 -4.87 -23.00
C ALA A 111 49.01 -5.38 -23.53
N GLU A 112 49.00 -6.59 -24.10
CA GLU A 112 47.79 -7.24 -24.60
C GLU A 112 46.98 -7.84 -23.44
N VAL A 113 45.65 -7.73 -23.47
CA VAL A 113 44.77 -8.37 -22.50
C VAL A 113 43.93 -9.43 -23.19
N LEU A 114 43.89 -10.64 -22.63
CA LEU A 114 43.10 -11.76 -23.13
C LEU A 114 42.10 -12.22 -22.07
N CYS A 115 40.81 -12.27 -22.42
CA CYS A 115 39.79 -13.00 -21.68
C CYS A 115 40.11 -14.51 -21.77
N CYS A 116 40.39 -15.16 -20.64
CA CYS A 116 40.80 -16.57 -20.62
C CYS A 116 39.76 -17.53 -20.03
N ASP A 117 38.53 -17.07 -19.75
CA ASP A 117 37.45 -17.92 -19.25
C ASP A 117 36.47 -18.33 -20.37
N LEU A 118 35.67 -19.37 -20.10
CA LEU A 118 34.74 -19.95 -21.08
C LEU A 118 33.75 -18.93 -21.65
N PRO A 119 33.37 -19.05 -22.94
CA PRO A 119 32.28 -18.26 -23.51
C PRO A 119 30.95 -18.45 -22.76
N LEU A 120 30.12 -17.41 -22.69
CA LEU A 120 28.82 -17.34 -22.04
C LEU A 120 27.82 -18.37 -22.58
N SER A 121 27.99 -18.80 -23.84
CA SER A 121 27.17 -19.80 -24.53
C SER A 121 27.49 -21.24 -24.11
N THR A 122 28.56 -21.47 -23.35
CA THR A 122 28.98 -22.82 -22.95
C THR A 122 28.04 -23.39 -21.88
N PRO A 123 27.49 -24.62 -22.02
CA PRO A 123 26.59 -25.24 -21.04
C PRO A 123 27.13 -25.30 -19.60
N ALA A 124 28.46 -25.39 -19.44
CA ALA A 124 29.15 -25.37 -18.16
C ALA A 124 28.99 -24.03 -17.41
N MET A 125 28.77 -22.92 -18.14
CA MET A 125 28.45 -21.59 -17.59
C MET A 125 26.98 -21.50 -17.18
N THR A 126 26.06 -22.18 -17.89
CA THR A 126 24.61 -22.21 -17.61
C THR A 126 24.23 -23.10 -16.42
N LEU A 127 25.05 -24.11 -16.09
CA LEU A 127 24.87 -25.02 -14.94
C LEU A 127 25.45 -24.50 -13.62
N SER A 128 26.10 -23.34 -13.62
CA SER A 128 26.83 -22.81 -12.45
C SER A 128 26.33 -21.44 -11.93
N PRO A 129 25.06 -21.29 -11.50
CA PRO A 129 24.68 -20.17 -10.62
C PRO A 129 25.40 -20.21 -9.26
N ARG A 130 26.04 -21.35 -8.93
CA ARG A 130 26.61 -21.67 -7.61
C ARG A 130 28.15 -21.75 -7.59
N ALA A 131 28.83 -21.56 -8.73
CA ALA A 131 30.30 -21.63 -8.81
C ALA A 131 30.97 -20.26 -9.05
N GLN A 132 30.32 -19.33 -9.78
CA GLN A 132 30.77 -17.93 -9.84
C GLN A 132 30.51 -17.15 -8.53
N ALA A 133 29.57 -17.63 -7.72
CA ALA A 133 29.38 -17.17 -6.35
C ALA A 133 30.50 -17.76 -5.48
N GLY A 134 31.52 -16.94 -5.21
CA GLY A 134 32.67 -17.32 -4.39
C GLY A 134 32.26 -18.17 -3.19
N ARG A 135 32.69 -19.43 -3.18
CA ARG A 135 32.55 -20.38 -2.06
C ARG A 135 33.47 -20.03 -0.87
N ALA A 136 33.73 -18.74 -0.63
CA ALA A 136 34.31 -18.21 0.60
C ALA A 136 33.20 -17.77 1.58
N GLY A 137 32.16 -18.61 1.71
CA GLY A 137 30.97 -18.34 2.50
C GLY A 137 30.33 -19.62 3.03
N VAL A 138 31.10 -20.66 3.31
CA VAL A 138 30.63 -21.80 4.11
C VAL A 138 30.65 -21.36 5.57
N MET A 139 29.56 -20.72 6.00
CA MET A 139 29.01 -20.62 7.37
C MET A 139 28.16 -19.34 7.55
N ALA A 140 27.19 -19.08 6.67
CA ALA A 140 26.13 -18.09 6.95
C ALA A 140 24.85 -18.33 6.13
N ARG A 141 24.19 -19.47 6.38
CA ARG A 141 22.72 -19.71 6.24
C ARG A 141 22.43 -21.19 6.52
N LYS A 142 22.15 -21.51 7.79
CA LYS A 142 21.35 -22.70 8.16
C LYS A 142 19.94 -22.18 8.36
N ASP A 143 19.12 -22.20 7.32
CA ASP A 143 17.65 -22.11 7.35
C ASP A 143 17.13 -22.52 5.98
N ALA A 144 17.23 -23.82 5.67
CA ALA A 144 16.45 -24.52 4.66
C ALA A 144 16.58 -26.02 4.96
N GLU A 145 15.47 -26.66 5.32
CA GLU A 145 15.37 -28.08 5.62
C GLU A 145 15.57 -28.92 4.35
N GLU A 146 16.75 -29.53 4.20
CA GLU A 146 16.93 -30.78 3.46
C GLU A 146 17.93 -31.69 4.23
N PRO A 147 17.74 -33.02 4.23
CA PRO A 147 18.48 -33.92 5.11
C PRO A 147 19.92 -34.07 4.66
N ALA A 148 20.86 -33.54 5.45
CA ALA A 148 22.29 -33.71 5.24
C ALA A 148 22.69 -35.18 5.46
N VAL A 149 23.19 -35.82 4.40
CA VAL A 149 23.96 -37.06 4.50
C VAL A 149 25.28 -36.72 5.20
N ALA A 150 25.47 -37.25 6.41
CA ALA A 150 26.68 -37.05 7.19
C ALA A 150 27.88 -37.77 6.54
N PHE A 151 28.89 -37.01 6.12
CA PHE A 151 30.23 -37.53 5.81
C PHE A 151 31.17 -37.28 7.00
N PRO A 152 32.19 -38.15 7.22
CA PRO A 152 33.00 -38.11 8.43
C PRO A 152 33.99 -36.94 8.41
N ALA A 153 34.23 -36.38 9.60
CA ALA A 153 35.17 -35.30 9.87
C ALA A 153 36.62 -35.71 9.56
N GLY A 154 37.16 -35.22 8.44
CA GLY A 154 38.58 -34.98 8.24
C GLY A 154 38.82 -33.48 8.26
N ASN A 155 39.78 -33.00 9.06
CA ASN A 155 40.07 -31.58 9.26
C ASN A 155 40.38 -30.88 7.91
N ALA A 156 39.44 -30.09 7.40
CA ALA A 156 39.66 -29.25 6.23
C ALA A 156 40.67 -28.14 6.56
N PHE A 157 41.65 -27.92 5.69
CA PHE A 157 42.72 -26.96 5.92
C PHE A 157 42.19 -25.52 5.97
N ALA A 158 41.18 -25.18 5.17
CA ALA A 158 40.50 -23.90 5.20
C ALA A 158 39.75 -23.67 6.53
N GLU A 159 39.18 -24.72 7.13
CA GLU A 159 38.59 -24.61 8.48
C GLU A 159 39.66 -24.32 9.53
N GLY A 160 40.83 -24.96 9.44
CA GLY A 160 41.98 -24.67 10.29
C GLY A 160 42.51 -23.24 10.10
N LEU A 161 42.62 -22.78 8.86
CA LEU A 161 43.06 -21.42 8.52
C LEU A 161 42.05 -20.37 9.02
N ALA A 162 40.75 -20.61 8.84
CA ALA A 162 39.70 -19.76 9.38
C ALA A 162 39.70 -19.73 10.92
N ALA A 163 39.93 -20.87 11.58
CA ALA A 163 40.04 -20.95 13.03
C ALA A 163 41.28 -20.22 13.57
N SER A 164 42.36 -20.13 12.79
CA SER A 164 43.57 -19.36 13.14
C SER A 164 43.38 -17.84 13.03
N CYS A 165 42.31 -17.39 12.35
CA CYS A 165 41.90 -15.98 12.34
C CYS A 165 41.20 -15.62 13.67
N THR A 166 40.54 -14.46 13.76
CA THR A 166 39.92 -13.98 15.02
C THR A 166 38.84 -14.89 15.63
N GLY A 167 38.50 -16.01 14.97
CA GLY A 167 37.57 -17.04 15.48
C GLY A 167 36.11 -16.62 15.52
N ARG A 168 35.75 -15.49 14.88
CA ARG A 168 34.37 -14.98 14.85
C ARG A 168 33.52 -15.76 13.86
N GLN A 169 32.33 -16.16 14.30
CA GLN A 169 31.30 -16.67 13.38
C GLN A 169 30.93 -15.59 12.37
N GLY A 170 31.08 -15.90 11.08
CA GLY A 170 30.70 -15.02 9.97
C GLY A 170 31.80 -14.06 9.47
N ASP A 171 33.02 -14.13 10.00
CA ASP A 171 34.17 -13.43 9.39
C ASP A 171 34.61 -14.17 8.12
N ASP A 172 34.87 -13.40 7.05
CA ASP A 172 35.35 -13.92 5.78
C ASP A 172 36.85 -14.24 5.89
N MET A 173 37.23 -15.49 5.60
CA MET A 173 38.62 -15.95 5.63
C MET A 173 39.52 -15.08 4.74
N TRP A 174 39.04 -14.68 3.56
CA TRP A 174 39.81 -13.84 2.65
C TRP A 174 40.13 -12.47 3.25
N ASP A 175 39.13 -11.84 3.88
CA ASP A 175 39.28 -10.54 4.54
C ASP A 175 40.35 -10.61 5.63
N ARG A 176 40.37 -11.70 6.41
CA ARG A 176 41.30 -11.87 7.54
C ARG A 176 42.69 -12.33 7.16
N ALA A 177 42.84 -13.14 6.12
CA ALA A 177 44.13 -13.66 5.69
C ALA A 177 44.86 -12.73 4.69
N VAL A 178 44.11 -11.91 3.94
CA VAL A 178 44.67 -11.06 2.86
C VAL A 178 44.41 -9.58 3.13
N GLU A 179 43.14 -9.15 3.17
CA GLU A 179 42.80 -7.71 3.11
C GLU A 179 43.31 -6.91 4.31
N VAL A 180 42.99 -7.34 5.53
CA VAL A 180 43.30 -6.56 6.75
C VAL A 180 44.78 -6.60 7.15
N LEU A 181 45.55 -7.56 6.62
CA LEU A 181 46.98 -7.70 6.88
C LEU A 181 47.85 -7.04 5.80
N ALA A 182 47.29 -6.77 4.63
CA ALA A 182 48.02 -6.17 3.51
C ALA A 182 48.64 -4.79 3.79
N PRO A 183 48.04 -3.87 4.57
CA PRO A 183 48.64 -2.56 4.80
C PRO A 183 50.05 -2.66 5.42
N GLY A 184 51.03 -2.02 4.79
CA GLY A 184 52.44 -2.05 5.17
C GLY A 184 53.23 -3.27 4.66
N CYS A 185 52.58 -4.22 3.99
CA CYS A 185 53.25 -5.37 3.38
C CYS A 185 53.77 -5.05 1.97
N PRO A 186 54.89 -5.65 1.53
CA PRO A 186 55.33 -5.55 0.13
C PRO A 186 54.35 -6.29 -0.81
N PRO A 187 54.23 -5.88 -2.09
CA PRO A 187 53.34 -6.50 -3.08
C PRO A 187 53.40 -8.04 -3.13
N GLU A 188 54.61 -8.61 -3.14
CA GLU A 188 54.83 -10.07 -3.21
C GLU A 188 54.27 -10.80 -1.97
N ALA A 189 54.28 -10.18 -0.78
CA ALA A 189 53.70 -10.80 0.41
C ALA A 189 52.17 -10.90 0.29
N VAL A 190 51.52 -9.87 -0.27
CA VAL A 190 50.07 -9.88 -0.51
C VAL A 190 49.71 -10.92 -1.58
N ARG A 191 50.50 -11.00 -2.66
CA ARG A 191 50.36 -12.06 -3.69
C ARG A 191 50.44 -13.46 -3.09
N ARG A 192 51.46 -13.72 -2.27
CA ARG A 192 51.66 -15.03 -1.62
C ARG A 192 50.52 -15.39 -0.66
N ALA A 193 50.00 -14.42 0.09
CA ALA A 193 48.85 -14.65 0.95
C ALA A 193 47.61 -15.08 0.14
N ALA A 194 47.33 -14.39 -0.97
CA ALA A 194 46.21 -14.72 -1.86
C ALA A 194 46.37 -16.10 -2.52
N LEU A 195 47.57 -16.44 -3.01
CA LEU A 195 47.87 -17.77 -3.54
C LEU A 195 47.72 -18.86 -2.47
N GLY A 196 48.11 -18.59 -1.23
CA GLY A 196 47.94 -19.52 -0.11
C GLY A 196 46.48 -19.79 0.23
N VAL A 197 45.63 -18.76 0.24
CA VAL A 197 44.18 -18.93 0.42
C VAL A 197 43.57 -19.72 -0.74
N GLY A 198 43.97 -19.42 -1.97
CA GLY A 198 43.53 -20.16 -3.16
C GLY A 198 43.89 -21.64 -3.12
N TRP A 199 45.15 -21.94 -2.78
CA TRP A 199 45.63 -23.31 -2.61
C TRP A 199 44.88 -24.07 -1.51
N ALA A 200 44.63 -23.44 -0.36
CA ALA A 200 43.86 -24.02 0.73
C ALA A 200 42.46 -24.48 0.29
N LEU A 201 41.73 -23.59 -0.40
CA LEU A 201 40.40 -23.89 -0.91
C LEU A 201 40.42 -25.00 -1.97
N ARG A 202 41.43 -24.99 -2.84
CA ARG A 202 41.62 -26.03 -3.85
C ARG A 202 41.90 -27.40 -3.23
N HIS A 203 42.82 -27.44 -2.28
CA HIS A 203 43.21 -28.66 -1.59
C HIS A 203 42.05 -29.31 -0.83
N ASP A 204 41.20 -28.50 -0.20
CA ASP A 204 40.01 -29.00 0.50
C ASP A 204 38.97 -29.55 -0.47
N ALA A 205 38.78 -28.91 -1.63
CA ALA A 205 37.88 -29.42 -2.67
C ALA A 205 38.36 -30.79 -3.20
N GLU A 206 39.66 -30.93 -3.44
CA GLU A 206 40.28 -32.20 -3.86
C GLU A 206 40.14 -33.29 -2.79
N SER A 207 40.28 -32.93 -1.52
CA SER A 207 40.27 -33.89 -0.39
C SER A 207 38.86 -34.27 0.08
N GLY A 208 37.86 -33.39 -0.08
CA GLY A 208 36.51 -33.56 0.49
C GLY A 208 35.42 -34.06 -0.48
N GLY A 209 35.65 -34.03 -1.79
CA GLY A 209 34.63 -34.44 -2.78
C GLY A 209 34.98 -34.31 -4.26
N GLY A 210 36.18 -33.83 -4.60
CA GLY A 210 36.61 -33.55 -5.97
C GLY A 210 36.20 -32.15 -6.44
N VAL A 211 36.91 -31.66 -7.45
CA VAL A 211 36.68 -30.34 -8.05
C VAL A 211 35.45 -30.41 -8.96
N PRO A 212 34.54 -29.41 -8.94
CA PRO A 212 33.36 -29.41 -9.79
C PRO A 212 33.71 -29.50 -11.29
N PRO A 213 32.95 -30.27 -12.11
CA PRO A 213 33.22 -30.41 -13.54
C PRO A 213 33.25 -29.09 -14.33
N ALA A 214 32.44 -28.11 -13.92
CA ALA A 214 32.45 -26.78 -14.53
C ALA A 214 33.78 -26.05 -14.30
N ASP A 215 34.35 -26.12 -13.09
CA ASP A 215 35.64 -25.50 -12.78
C ASP A 215 36.78 -26.19 -13.52
N LEU A 216 36.73 -27.53 -13.68
CA LEU A 216 37.70 -28.27 -14.51
C LEU A 216 37.66 -27.85 -15.98
N ALA A 217 36.46 -27.61 -16.53
CA ALA A 217 36.29 -27.14 -17.91
C ALA A 217 36.86 -25.72 -18.09
N ARG A 218 36.62 -24.84 -17.11
CA ARG A 218 37.19 -23.48 -17.07
C ARG A 218 38.72 -23.53 -16.99
N GLU A 219 39.28 -24.35 -16.09
CA GLU A 219 40.72 -24.54 -15.93
C GLU A 219 41.40 -25.11 -17.18
N ALA A 220 40.74 -26.01 -17.91
CA ALA A 220 41.24 -26.51 -19.19
C ALA A 220 41.32 -25.40 -20.25
N HIS A 221 40.27 -24.59 -20.38
CA HIS A 221 40.24 -23.47 -21.31
C HIS A 221 41.25 -22.37 -20.95
N MET A 222 41.37 -22.03 -19.66
CA MET A 222 42.39 -21.09 -19.18
C MET A 222 43.80 -21.55 -19.55
N ARG A 223 44.12 -22.84 -19.37
CA ARG A 223 45.43 -23.40 -19.76
C ARG A 223 45.66 -23.33 -21.26
N GLU A 224 44.65 -23.56 -22.09
CA GLU A 224 44.73 -23.46 -23.55
C GLU A 224 45.09 -22.03 -23.98
N VAL A 225 44.35 -21.02 -23.49
CA VAL A 225 44.59 -19.60 -23.80
C VAL A 225 45.98 -19.16 -23.33
N ILE A 226 46.36 -19.53 -22.10
CA ILE A 226 47.68 -19.20 -21.54
C ILE A 226 48.80 -19.87 -22.34
N SER A 227 48.66 -21.15 -22.69
CA SER A 227 49.67 -21.88 -23.48
C SER A 227 49.83 -21.30 -24.87
N GLY A 228 48.73 -20.90 -25.52
CA GLY A 228 48.75 -20.19 -26.79
C GLY A 228 49.49 -18.85 -26.71
N ALA A 229 49.27 -18.08 -25.64
CA ALA A 229 49.99 -16.83 -25.41
C ALA A 229 51.50 -17.06 -25.14
N LEU A 230 51.85 -18.08 -24.35
CA LEU A 230 53.24 -18.46 -24.08
C LEU A 230 53.96 -18.97 -25.33
N ALA A 231 53.26 -19.68 -26.24
CA ALA A 231 53.81 -20.17 -27.50
C ALA A 231 54.21 -19.03 -28.45
N ARG A 232 53.61 -17.83 -28.32
CA ARG A 232 54.03 -16.61 -29.03
C ARG A 232 55.33 -16.00 -28.48
N GLY A 233 55.93 -16.59 -27.44
CA GLY A 233 57.15 -16.10 -26.80
C GLY A 233 56.94 -14.93 -25.83
N ALA A 234 55.68 -14.56 -25.55
CA ALA A 234 55.35 -13.45 -24.68
C ALA A 234 55.53 -13.79 -23.19
N ARG A 235 55.83 -12.77 -22.38
CA ARG A 235 55.75 -12.86 -20.91
C ARG A 235 54.30 -12.74 -20.46
N VAL A 236 53.71 -13.86 -20.03
CA VAL A 236 52.28 -13.95 -19.68
C VAL A 236 52.08 -13.88 -18.17
N ALA A 237 51.20 -12.99 -17.72
CA ALA A 237 50.66 -12.97 -16.36
C ALA A 237 49.20 -13.45 -16.35
N ALA A 238 48.83 -14.30 -15.40
CA ALA A 238 47.47 -14.83 -15.26
C ALA A 238 46.80 -14.23 -14.02
N VAL A 239 45.81 -13.35 -14.23
CA VAL A 239 44.95 -12.75 -13.21
C VAL A 239 43.66 -13.55 -13.15
N VAL A 240 43.64 -14.54 -12.26
CA VAL A 240 42.55 -15.52 -12.15
C VAL A 240 42.12 -15.66 -10.69
N GLY A 241 40.89 -16.10 -10.48
CA GLY A 241 40.37 -16.49 -9.17
C GLY A 241 41.37 -17.38 -8.44
N ALA A 242 41.69 -17.03 -7.20
CA ALA A 242 42.78 -17.68 -6.45
C ALA A 242 42.62 -19.21 -6.36
N PHE A 243 41.38 -19.71 -6.38
CA PHE A 243 41.06 -21.14 -6.44
C PHE A 243 41.60 -21.86 -7.69
N HIS A 244 41.62 -21.19 -8.84
CA HIS A 244 42.07 -21.75 -10.12
C HIS A 244 43.59 -21.68 -10.30
N ALA A 245 44.28 -20.76 -9.60
CA ALA A 245 45.72 -20.56 -9.75
C ALA A 245 46.57 -21.85 -9.60
N PRO A 246 46.27 -22.78 -8.66
CA PRO A 246 47.01 -24.05 -8.56
C PRO A 246 46.91 -24.95 -9.80
N ALA A 247 45.79 -24.91 -10.53
CA ALA A 247 45.57 -25.72 -11.72
C ALA A 247 46.36 -25.21 -12.94
N LEU A 248 46.95 -24.01 -12.85
CA LEU A 248 47.69 -23.37 -13.94
C LEU A 248 49.21 -23.56 -13.85
N LEU A 249 49.70 -24.36 -12.89
CA LEU A 249 51.09 -24.82 -12.87
C LEU A 249 51.32 -25.77 -14.07
N LEU A 250 52.00 -25.29 -15.09
CA LEU A 250 52.40 -26.11 -16.23
C LEU A 250 53.58 -27.01 -15.81
N ALA A 251 53.42 -28.32 -15.95
CA ALA A 251 54.51 -29.28 -15.72
C ALA A 251 55.51 -29.26 -16.89
N GLU A 252 56.81 -29.42 -16.61
CA GLU A 252 57.88 -29.51 -17.63
C GLU A 252 57.96 -30.86 -18.36
N GLU A 253 56.97 -31.75 -18.26
CA GLU A 253 57.01 -33.03 -18.98
C GLU A 253 56.42 -32.94 -20.40
N PRO A 254 57.06 -33.56 -21.40
CA PRO A 254 56.61 -33.54 -22.79
C PRO A 254 55.41 -34.48 -22.95
N GLU A 255 54.18 -33.96 -22.89
CA GLU A 255 53.05 -34.71 -23.40
C GLU A 255 53.15 -34.80 -24.93
N GLU A 256 53.06 -36.04 -25.44
CA GLU A 256 52.99 -36.37 -26.87
C GLU A 256 51.99 -35.47 -27.61
N PRO A 257 52.29 -35.09 -28.86
CA PRO A 257 51.43 -34.20 -29.63
C PRO A 257 50.06 -34.86 -29.83
N ARG A 258 49.06 -34.40 -29.07
CA ARG A 258 47.65 -34.61 -29.42
C ARG A 258 47.39 -33.85 -30.72
N GLU A 259 46.70 -34.52 -31.64
CA GLU A 259 46.40 -34.01 -32.99
C GLU A 259 45.91 -32.55 -32.92
N PRO A 260 46.39 -31.67 -33.82
CA PRO A 260 45.95 -30.30 -33.86
C PRO A 260 44.44 -30.28 -34.11
N VAL A 261 43.68 -29.77 -33.13
CA VAL A 261 42.32 -29.32 -33.41
C VAL A 261 42.47 -28.17 -34.39
N GLU A 262 41.85 -28.31 -35.56
CA GLU A 262 41.92 -27.32 -36.63
C GLU A 262 41.65 -25.91 -36.08
N PRO A 263 42.34 -24.88 -36.58
CA PRO A 263 42.06 -23.52 -36.16
C PRO A 263 40.60 -23.24 -36.46
N VAL A 264 39.83 -22.86 -35.43
CA VAL A 264 38.49 -22.33 -35.63
C VAL A 264 38.69 -21.07 -36.46
N GLU A 265 38.46 -21.20 -37.77
CA GLU A 265 38.41 -20.08 -38.68
C GLU A 265 37.49 -19.03 -38.06
N SER A 266 37.96 -17.78 -38.07
CA SER A 266 37.14 -16.61 -37.81
C SER A 266 35.85 -16.74 -38.60
N VAL A 267 34.76 -17.12 -37.93
CA VAL A 267 33.44 -17.24 -38.54
C VAL A 267 33.00 -15.84 -38.93
N GLU A 268 33.29 -15.49 -40.18
CA GLU A 268 32.51 -14.48 -40.89
C GLU A 268 31.04 -14.89 -40.78
N SER A 269 30.24 -13.96 -40.26
CA SER A 269 28.81 -14.12 -40.06
C SER A 269 28.13 -14.57 -41.35
N SER A 270 27.73 -15.83 -41.43
CA SER A 270 26.78 -16.26 -42.45
C SER A 270 25.92 -17.41 -41.92
N GLY A 271 24.60 -17.23 -41.99
CA GLY A 271 23.64 -18.35 -41.94
C GLY A 271 22.80 -18.49 -40.66
N LYS A 272 21.68 -17.76 -40.64
CA LYS A 272 20.45 -17.99 -39.85
C LYS A 272 20.24 -19.42 -39.32
N ALA A 273 20.20 -19.54 -37.99
CA ALA A 273 19.32 -20.43 -37.23
C ALA A 273 18.75 -19.62 -36.04
N GLY A 274 17.45 -19.75 -35.77
CA GLY A 274 16.65 -18.81 -34.95
C GLY A 274 16.87 -18.84 -33.43
N GLY A 275 18.11 -18.59 -32.98
CA GLY A 275 18.41 -18.21 -31.58
C GLY A 275 18.36 -16.69 -31.40
N VAL A 276 17.99 -16.24 -30.20
CA VAL A 276 18.10 -14.83 -29.80
C VAL A 276 19.59 -14.44 -29.86
N PRO A 277 19.99 -13.37 -30.57
CA PRO A 277 21.39 -12.97 -30.62
C PRO A 277 21.90 -12.66 -29.21
N GLU A 278 23.05 -13.23 -28.86
CA GLU A 278 23.73 -13.01 -27.59
C GLU A 278 24.12 -11.54 -27.47
N ALA A 279 23.49 -10.84 -26.51
CA ALA A 279 23.71 -9.41 -26.31
C ALA A 279 24.65 -9.21 -25.12
N THR A 280 25.87 -8.74 -25.40
CA THR A 280 26.79 -8.22 -24.37
C THR A 280 26.75 -6.69 -24.33
N SER A 281 26.98 -6.10 -23.16
CA SER A 281 26.93 -4.64 -22.95
C SER A 281 27.82 -4.18 -21.81
N LEU A 282 28.28 -2.93 -21.88
CA LEU A 282 28.94 -2.23 -20.77
C LEU A 282 28.00 -1.16 -20.24
N VAL A 283 27.55 -1.31 -18.99
CA VAL A 283 26.55 -0.42 -18.37
C VAL A 283 27.12 0.29 -17.14
N PRO A 284 26.67 1.52 -16.84
CA PRO A 284 26.91 2.15 -15.55
C PRO A 284 26.38 1.28 -14.40
N TYR A 285 27.09 1.28 -13.27
CA TYR A 285 26.69 0.57 -12.06
C TYR A 285 26.77 1.49 -10.84
N ALA A 286 26.42 0.98 -9.67
CA ALA A 286 26.37 1.77 -8.45
C ALA A 286 26.82 0.96 -7.22
N PHE A 287 27.34 1.64 -6.20
CA PHE A 287 27.84 0.98 -4.99
C PHE A 287 26.73 0.26 -4.19
N ASP A 288 25.52 0.81 -4.14
CA ASP A 288 24.38 0.15 -3.49
C ASP A 288 23.98 -1.17 -4.15
N LEU A 289 24.16 -1.30 -5.47
CA LEU A 289 23.98 -2.56 -6.20
C LEU A 289 25.14 -3.53 -5.99
N LEU A 290 26.36 -3.01 -5.83
CA LEU A 290 27.57 -3.79 -5.59
C LEU A 290 27.59 -4.43 -4.19
N ASP A 291 26.84 -3.86 -3.23
CA ASP A 291 26.77 -4.38 -1.88
C ASP A 291 26.15 -5.77 -1.82
N SER A 292 26.75 -6.70 -1.07
CA SER A 292 26.24 -8.08 -0.98
C SER A 292 24.78 -8.19 -0.48
N ARG A 293 24.26 -7.17 0.21
CA ARG A 293 22.87 -7.12 0.69
C ARG A 293 21.86 -6.73 -0.40
N SER A 294 22.34 -6.31 -1.58
CA SER A 294 21.49 -5.93 -2.72
C SER A 294 20.78 -7.13 -3.37
N GLY A 295 21.25 -8.34 -3.09
CA GLY A 295 20.82 -9.57 -3.76
C GLY A 295 21.80 -10.05 -4.84
N TYR A 296 22.90 -9.33 -5.08
CA TYR A 296 24.01 -9.82 -5.92
C TYR A 296 24.86 -10.85 -5.15
N PRO A 297 24.86 -12.15 -5.56
CA PRO A 297 25.49 -13.22 -4.77
C PRO A 297 27.02 -13.08 -4.59
N ALA A 298 27.69 -12.39 -5.51
CA ALA A 298 29.14 -12.14 -5.45
C ALA A 298 29.49 -10.71 -4.99
N GLY A 299 28.51 -9.96 -4.44
CA GLY A 299 28.73 -8.59 -3.98
C GLY A 299 29.71 -8.49 -2.81
N ILE A 300 30.32 -7.31 -2.66
CA ILE A 300 31.23 -7.01 -1.55
C ILE A 300 30.47 -6.26 -0.45
N ARG A 301 30.81 -6.45 0.82
CA ARG A 301 30.22 -5.63 1.88
C ARG A 301 30.85 -4.25 1.94
N ASP A 302 30.00 -3.25 2.12
CA ASP A 302 30.42 -1.88 2.44
C ASP A 302 31.36 -1.28 1.36
N PRO A 303 30.94 -1.23 0.07
CA PRO A 303 31.80 -0.88 -1.07
C PRO A 303 32.48 0.48 -0.98
N ARG A 304 31.85 1.50 -0.38
CA ARG A 304 32.51 2.80 -0.16
C ARG A 304 33.69 2.68 0.81
N TRP A 305 33.58 1.86 1.86
CA TRP A 305 34.72 1.56 2.72
C TRP A 305 35.86 0.89 1.95
N GLN A 306 35.53 -0.06 1.08
CA GLN A 306 36.51 -0.76 0.25
C GLN A 306 37.23 0.19 -0.72
N GLN A 307 36.51 1.16 -1.29
CA GLN A 307 37.09 2.22 -2.12
C GLN A 307 38.11 3.07 -1.35
N GLU A 308 37.83 3.42 -0.09
CA GLU A 308 38.75 4.19 0.75
C GLU A 308 40.00 3.37 1.12
N VAL A 309 39.84 2.07 1.39
CA VAL A 309 40.97 1.15 1.64
C VAL A 309 41.86 1.03 0.39
N PHE A 310 41.26 0.89 -0.79
CA PHE A 310 42.00 0.89 -2.06
C PHE A 310 42.76 2.21 -2.28
N THR A 311 42.09 3.34 -2.04
CA THR A 311 42.69 4.68 -2.17
C THR A 311 43.83 4.91 -1.17
N ALA A 312 43.82 4.22 -0.03
CA ALA A 312 44.93 4.24 0.92
C ALA A 312 46.21 3.58 0.36
N GLY A 313 46.11 2.75 -0.68
CA GLY A 313 47.26 2.21 -1.41
C GLY A 313 48.17 1.32 -0.56
N GLY A 314 47.61 0.63 0.43
CA GLY A 314 48.38 -0.19 1.37
C GLY A 314 49.12 0.58 2.47
N ASP A 315 48.91 1.89 2.62
CA ASP A 315 49.49 2.68 3.73
C ASP A 315 48.62 2.56 5.00
N PRO A 316 49.13 1.99 6.11
CA PRO A 316 48.36 1.84 7.36
C PRO A 316 47.84 3.16 7.92
N ASP A 317 48.59 4.26 7.81
CA ASP A 317 48.19 5.56 8.35
C ASP A 317 47.03 6.15 7.53
N ARG A 318 47.03 5.96 6.21
CA ARG A 318 45.91 6.38 5.35
C ARG A 318 44.65 5.54 5.57
N VAL A 319 44.79 4.25 5.88
CA VAL A 319 43.65 3.40 6.28
C VAL A 319 43.06 3.88 7.61
N ARG A 320 43.91 4.27 8.55
CA ARG A 320 43.46 4.90 9.81
C ARG A 320 42.73 6.22 9.55
N ASP A 321 43.23 7.07 8.64
CA ASP A 321 42.57 8.32 8.27
C ASP A 321 41.22 8.07 7.59
N ALA A 322 41.11 7.03 6.75
CA ALA A 322 39.84 6.58 6.18
C ALA A 322 38.86 6.15 7.27
N ALA A 323 39.32 5.40 8.28
CA ALA A 323 38.49 5.02 9.43
C ALA A 323 37.98 6.26 10.18
N ALA A 324 38.84 7.26 10.38
CA ALA A 324 38.45 8.53 10.99
C ALA A 324 37.37 9.27 10.18
N ARG A 325 37.51 9.33 8.84
CA ARG A 325 36.50 9.92 7.94
C ARG A 325 35.17 9.15 7.98
N ALA A 326 35.21 7.82 7.97
CA ALA A 326 34.02 6.99 8.07
C ALA A 326 33.29 7.21 9.41
N ILE A 327 34.02 7.16 10.54
CA ILE A 327 33.44 7.37 11.88
C ILE A 327 32.84 8.77 12.02
N THR A 328 33.55 9.81 11.57
CA THR A 328 33.02 11.18 11.61
C THR A 328 31.80 11.36 10.70
N GLY A 329 31.77 10.66 9.55
CA GLY A 329 30.60 10.55 8.68
C GLY A 329 29.41 9.90 9.36
N VAL A 330 29.62 8.77 10.06
CA VAL A 330 28.58 8.07 10.84
C VAL A 330 28.05 8.98 11.94
N CYS A 331 28.92 9.66 12.68
CA CYS A 331 28.50 10.62 13.71
C CYS A 331 27.67 11.75 13.11
N ARG A 332 28.03 12.26 11.93
CA ARG A 332 27.24 13.28 11.23
C ARG A 332 25.86 12.77 10.83
N ARG A 333 25.75 11.57 10.27
CA ARG A 333 24.45 10.94 9.93
C ARG A 333 23.58 10.70 11.16
N LEU A 334 24.18 10.29 12.28
CA LEU A 334 23.45 10.14 13.55
C LEU A 334 22.91 11.48 14.04
N ARG A 335 23.70 12.57 13.94
CA ARG A 335 23.23 13.92 14.28
C ARG A 335 22.11 14.40 13.36
N GLU A 336 22.21 14.15 12.05
CA GLU A 336 21.13 14.42 11.08
C GLU A 336 19.84 13.66 11.45
N ALA A 337 19.96 12.44 11.97
CA ALA A 337 18.84 11.62 12.46
C ALA A 337 18.38 11.97 13.90
N GLY A 338 18.86 13.07 14.49
CA GLY A 338 18.44 13.55 15.81
C GLY A 338 19.13 12.87 17.01
N HIS A 339 20.19 12.08 16.80
CA HIS A 339 20.95 11.43 17.86
C HIS A 339 22.23 12.20 18.22
N THR A 340 22.60 12.21 19.51
CA THR A 340 23.85 12.81 19.98
C THR A 340 25.05 11.95 19.58
N ALA A 341 25.93 12.49 18.75
CA ALA A 341 27.21 11.89 18.40
C ALA A 341 28.20 13.03 18.09
N GLY A 342 28.89 13.52 19.12
CA GLY A 342 29.85 14.61 19.06
C GLY A 342 31.28 14.17 18.71
N THR A 343 32.22 15.11 18.84
CA THR A 343 33.65 14.87 18.60
C THR A 343 34.25 13.90 19.62
N GLY A 344 33.79 13.93 20.87
CA GLY A 344 34.21 13.02 21.93
C GLY A 344 33.93 11.55 21.56
N GLU A 345 32.70 11.23 21.15
CA GLU A 345 32.37 9.87 20.73
C GLU A 345 33.12 9.47 19.46
N ALA A 346 33.35 10.39 18.51
CA ALA A 346 34.11 10.10 17.31
C ALA A 346 35.58 9.73 17.60
N VAL A 347 36.25 10.51 18.48
CA VAL A 347 37.63 10.24 18.92
C VAL A 347 37.71 8.92 19.67
N GLU A 348 36.75 8.67 20.56
CA GLU A 348 36.69 7.43 21.33
C GLU A 348 36.43 6.21 20.43
N THR A 349 35.52 6.32 19.47
CA THR A 349 35.24 5.26 18.49
C THR A 349 36.50 4.93 17.68
N LEU A 350 37.23 5.95 17.20
CA LEU A 350 38.46 5.72 16.45
C LEU A 350 39.55 5.09 17.32
N ARG A 351 39.71 5.56 18.56
CA ARG A 351 40.63 4.98 19.54
C ARG A 351 40.33 3.49 19.76
N VAL A 352 39.07 3.14 20.03
CA VAL A 352 38.64 1.75 20.22
C VAL A 352 38.90 0.90 18.97
N ALA A 353 38.59 1.41 17.78
CA ALA A 353 38.87 0.69 16.54
C ALA A 353 40.38 0.40 16.37
N CYS A 354 41.25 1.38 16.65
CA CYS A 354 42.70 1.20 16.61
C CYS A 354 43.20 0.23 17.68
N ASP A 355 42.65 0.28 18.90
CA ASP A 355 43.05 -0.62 19.97
C ASP A 355 42.59 -2.07 19.71
N LEU A 356 41.40 -2.26 19.13
CA LEU A 356 40.96 -3.57 18.64
C LEU A 356 41.89 -4.10 17.54
N ALA A 357 42.34 -3.25 16.61
CA ALA A 357 43.30 -3.62 15.59
C ALA A 357 44.62 -4.09 16.20
N ARG A 358 45.17 -3.34 17.16
CA ARG A 358 46.41 -3.70 17.88
C ARG A 358 46.29 -5.00 18.65
N LEU A 359 45.19 -5.21 19.37
CA LEU A 359 44.91 -6.46 20.09
C LEU A 359 44.84 -7.67 19.16
N ARG A 360 44.48 -7.44 17.90
CA ARG A 360 44.36 -8.46 16.85
C ARG A 360 45.60 -8.57 15.96
N GLY A 361 46.67 -7.85 16.27
CA GLY A 361 47.91 -7.86 15.49
C GLY A 361 47.77 -7.24 14.09
N LEU A 362 46.76 -6.40 13.87
CA LEU A 362 46.53 -5.76 12.57
C LEU A 362 47.31 -4.43 12.47
N PRO A 363 47.83 -4.08 11.28
CA PRO A 363 48.56 -2.83 11.05
C PRO A 363 47.67 -1.59 11.16
N ALA A 364 46.38 -1.72 10.82
CA ALA A 364 45.38 -0.64 10.83
C ALA A 364 43.97 -1.21 11.14
N PRO A 365 43.00 -0.39 11.58
CA PRO A 365 41.64 -0.85 11.82
C PRO A 365 40.93 -1.22 10.51
N GLY A 366 40.54 -2.49 10.40
CA GLY A 366 39.71 -3.00 9.31
C GLY A 366 38.21 -2.74 9.52
N ARG A 367 37.40 -3.18 8.57
CA ARG A 367 35.93 -3.03 8.57
C ARG A 367 35.31 -3.57 9.86
N GLY A 368 35.71 -4.77 10.28
CA GLY A 368 35.19 -5.42 11.48
C GLY A 368 35.48 -4.62 12.76
N GLU A 369 36.70 -4.08 12.88
CA GLU A 369 37.12 -3.25 14.02
C GLU A 369 36.32 -1.94 14.08
N ILE A 370 36.03 -1.32 12.94
CA ILE A 370 35.21 -0.10 12.87
C ILE A 370 33.77 -0.38 13.27
N VAL A 371 33.13 -1.40 12.69
CA VAL A 371 31.73 -1.74 13.00
C VAL A 371 31.56 -2.08 14.47
N GLU A 372 32.50 -2.81 15.06
CA GLU A 372 32.50 -3.17 16.47
C GLU A 372 32.69 -1.93 17.36
N ALA A 373 33.66 -1.08 17.06
CA ALA A 373 33.89 0.16 17.80
C ALA A 373 32.67 1.09 17.74
N VAL A 374 32.07 1.24 16.55
CA VAL A 374 30.86 2.03 16.33
C VAL A 374 29.68 1.43 17.11
N THR A 375 29.50 0.12 17.09
CA THR A 375 28.43 -0.55 17.85
C THR A 375 28.62 -0.38 19.35
N MET A 376 29.86 -0.46 19.84
CA MET A 376 30.20 -0.31 21.26
C MET A 376 30.01 1.13 21.74
N VAL A 377 30.60 2.11 21.06
CA VAL A 377 30.66 3.51 21.51
C VAL A 377 29.40 4.28 21.11
N LEU A 378 28.92 4.12 19.88
CA LEU A 378 27.77 4.85 19.35
C LEU A 378 26.45 4.08 19.52
N GLY A 379 26.48 2.74 19.53
CA GLY A 379 25.29 1.91 19.70
C GLY A 379 24.88 1.69 21.16
N GLN A 380 25.83 1.73 22.11
CA GLN A 380 25.60 1.68 23.57
C GLN A 380 24.69 0.53 24.07
N GLY A 381 24.54 -0.55 23.30
CA GLY A 381 23.69 -1.68 23.66
C GLY A 381 22.18 -1.44 23.52
N GLU A 382 21.74 -0.38 22.82
CA GLU A 382 20.32 -0.11 22.53
C GLU A 382 19.93 -0.61 21.12
N PRO A 383 19.40 -1.84 20.98
CA PRO A 383 19.08 -2.41 19.67
C PRO A 383 17.88 -1.74 19.00
N LEU A 384 16.99 -1.12 19.77
CA LEU A 384 15.76 -0.47 19.29
C LEU A 384 15.92 1.06 19.38
N GLY A 385 15.54 1.77 18.32
CA GLY A 385 15.74 3.23 18.21
C GLY A 385 17.13 3.58 17.69
N ARG A 386 18.08 3.85 18.61
CA ARG A 386 19.45 4.30 18.28
C ARG A 386 20.20 3.28 17.43
N GLY A 387 20.06 1.99 17.72
CA GLY A 387 20.61 0.90 16.90
C GLY A 387 20.13 0.92 15.44
N ARG A 388 18.85 1.26 15.17
CA ARG A 388 18.33 1.38 13.80
C ARG A 388 18.88 2.61 13.08
N ALA A 389 18.94 3.75 13.76
CA ALA A 389 19.54 4.95 13.21
C ALA A 389 21.03 4.73 12.90
N LEU A 390 21.73 3.99 13.77
CA LEU A 390 23.11 3.61 13.56
C LEU A 390 23.28 2.66 12.37
N ALA A 391 22.41 1.66 12.21
CA ALA A 391 22.42 0.78 11.05
C ALA A 391 22.23 1.57 9.74
N ARG A 392 21.25 2.50 9.70
CA ARG A 392 21.03 3.40 8.54
C ARG A 392 22.23 4.33 8.29
N ALA A 393 22.86 4.83 9.35
CA ALA A 393 24.06 5.67 9.25
C ALA A 393 25.26 4.89 8.69
N LEU A 394 25.47 3.65 9.16
CA LEU A 394 26.49 2.74 8.65
C LEU A 394 26.25 2.41 7.18
N GLU A 395 25.02 2.07 6.79
CA GLU A 395 24.66 1.85 5.39
C GLU A 395 24.98 3.08 4.52
N ALA A 396 24.53 4.25 4.93
CA ALA A 396 24.72 5.48 4.17
C ALA A 396 26.20 5.91 4.03
N VAL A 397 27.07 5.54 4.97
CA VAL A 397 28.48 5.97 4.99
C VAL A 397 29.41 4.90 4.43
N LEU A 398 29.18 3.63 4.76
CA LEU A 398 30.05 2.53 4.38
C LEU A 398 29.67 1.91 3.03
N VAL A 399 28.40 1.98 2.60
CA VAL A 399 27.98 1.53 1.27
C VAL A 399 28.15 2.66 0.25
N GLY A 400 27.60 3.83 0.56
CA GLY A 400 27.60 4.98 -0.35
C GLY A 400 26.65 4.80 -1.55
N THR A 401 26.40 5.89 -2.28
CA THR A 401 25.49 5.93 -3.44
C THR A 401 26.21 6.39 -4.71
N GLU A 402 27.54 6.19 -4.77
CA GLU A 402 28.31 6.59 -5.94
C GLU A 402 27.97 5.74 -7.16
N ARG A 403 27.99 6.40 -8.32
CA ARG A 403 27.60 5.83 -9.60
C ARG A 403 28.75 5.98 -10.58
N GLY A 404 29.05 4.91 -11.29
CA GLY A 404 30.02 4.97 -12.38
C GLY A 404 29.42 5.59 -13.63
N ARG A 405 30.29 5.81 -14.62
CA ARG A 405 29.95 6.32 -15.95
C ARG A 405 30.81 5.64 -16.99
N THR A 406 30.24 5.38 -18.17
CA THR A 406 30.99 4.87 -19.32
C THR A 406 31.65 6.02 -20.09
N ALA A 407 32.77 5.74 -20.77
CA ALA A 407 33.46 6.73 -21.59
C ALA A 407 32.57 7.22 -22.75
N PRO A 408 32.68 8.50 -23.16
CA PRO A 408 32.02 9.00 -24.37
C PRO A 408 32.40 8.17 -25.60
N GLY A 409 31.40 7.78 -26.41
CA GLY A 409 31.62 6.94 -27.60
C GLY A 409 31.64 5.43 -27.32
N THR A 410 31.44 5.00 -26.07
CA THR A 410 31.13 3.59 -25.76
C THR A 410 29.85 3.17 -26.51
N PRO A 411 29.84 2.02 -27.21
CA PRO A 411 28.65 1.55 -27.92
C PRO A 411 27.42 1.54 -27.01
N ARG A 412 26.31 2.17 -27.44
CA ARG A 412 25.05 2.19 -26.68
C ARG A 412 24.49 0.77 -26.68
N SER A 413 24.56 0.11 -25.53
CA SER A 413 23.92 -1.19 -25.28
C SER A 413 23.30 -1.16 -23.87
N GLY A 414 22.06 -1.63 -23.74
CA GLY A 414 21.26 -1.51 -22.51
C GLY A 414 19.81 -1.08 -22.75
N LEU A 415 19.17 -0.50 -21.73
CA LEU A 415 17.73 -0.23 -21.70
C LEU A 415 17.26 0.72 -22.81
N GLY A 416 18.00 1.79 -23.08
CA GLY A 416 17.65 2.80 -24.10
C GLY A 416 17.44 2.17 -25.49
N PRO A 417 18.47 1.56 -26.10
CA PRO A 417 18.34 0.88 -27.39
C PRO A 417 17.30 -0.26 -27.39
N ALA A 418 17.16 -1.00 -26.28
CA ALA A 418 16.17 -2.07 -26.15
C ALA A 418 14.74 -1.51 -26.22
N VAL A 419 14.45 -0.43 -25.49
CA VAL A 419 13.15 0.26 -25.52
C VAL A 419 12.91 0.93 -26.87
N GLU A 420 13.91 1.58 -27.46
CA GLU A 420 13.80 2.18 -28.80
C GLU A 420 13.42 1.12 -29.85
N THR A 421 14.04 -0.07 -29.80
CA THR A 421 13.73 -1.21 -30.66
C THR A 421 12.30 -1.72 -30.43
N GLU A 422 11.88 -1.87 -29.16
CA GLU A 422 10.56 -2.35 -28.79
C GLU A 422 9.45 -1.35 -29.21
N LEU A 423 9.69 -0.04 -29.03
CA LEU A 423 8.79 1.03 -29.47
C LEU A 423 8.62 1.04 -31.00
N ALA A 424 9.73 0.88 -31.74
CA ALA A 424 9.70 0.76 -33.19
C ALA A 424 8.90 -0.47 -33.64
N ALA A 425 9.13 -1.64 -33.02
CA ALA A 425 8.40 -2.87 -33.32
C ALA A 425 6.90 -2.75 -33.03
N LEU A 426 6.51 -2.03 -31.97
CA LEU A 426 5.12 -1.78 -31.58
C LEU A 426 4.46 -0.60 -32.30
N ARG A 427 5.20 0.09 -33.19
CA ARG A 427 4.75 1.28 -33.96
C ARG A 427 4.27 2.41 -33.05
N LEU A 428 4.98 2.63 -31.95
CA LEU A 428 4.77 3.73 -31.01
C LEU A 428 5.80 4.85 -31.29
N PRO A 429 5.56 6.09 -30.84
CA PRO A 429 6.53 7.18 -30.97
C PRO A 429 7.94 6.79 -30.49
N CYS A 430 8.96 7.07 -31.31
CA CYS A 430 10.35 6.69 -31.06
C CYS A 430 11.29 7.83 -31.52
N PRO A 431 12.62 7.74 -31.33
CA PRO A 431 13.53 8.81 -31.76
C PRO A 431 13.39 9.22 -33.23
N ASP A 432 13.17 8.25 -34.12
CA ASP A 432 13.02 8.47 -35.55
C ASP A 432 11.64 9.03 -35.94
N ASN A 433 10.66 8.93 -35.04
CA ASN A 433 9.31 9.47 -35.20
C ASN A 433 8.75 9.95 -33.85
N PRO A 434 9.15 11.14 -33.37
CA PRO A 434 8.87 11.59 -32.00
C PRO A 434 7.50 12.24 -31.81
N GLU A 435 6.66 12.33 -32.84
CA GLU A 435 5.38 13.02 -32.76
C GLU A 435 4.47 12.44 -31.68
N ALA A 436 3.90 13.33 -30.86
CA ALA A 436 3.01 12.94 -29.78
C ALA A 436 1.72 12.31 -30.33
N ARG A 437 1.27 11.23 -29.70
CA ARG A 437 0.11 10.46 -30.18
C ARG A 437 -0.81 10.07 -29.05
N GLU A 438 -2.11 10.22 -29.27
CA GLU A 438 -3.12 9.58 -28.43
C GLU A 438 -3.54 8.23 -29.02
N VAL A 439 -3.57 7.20 -28.19
CA VAL A 439 -3.89 5.83 -28.60
C VAL A 439 -4.95 5.25 -27.66
N ARG A 440 -5.94 4.58 -28.24
CA ARG A 440 -6.90 3.73 -27.52
C ARG A 440 -6.49 2.28 -27.74
N LEU A 441 -6.33 1.52 -26.67
CA LEU A 441 -5.89 0.13 -26.69
C LEU A 441 -7.02 -0.80 -26.21
N ASP A 442 -7.10 -1.99 -26.80
CA ASP A 442 -7.99 -3.08 -26.38
C ASP A 442 -7.14 -4.33 -26.06
N PRO A 443 -6.50 -4.38 -24.87
CA PRO A 443 -5.47 -5.37 -24.55
C PRO A 443 -5.99 -6.81 -24.52
N LEU A 444 -7.29 -7.01 -24.27
CA LEU A 444 -7.90 -8.33 -24.16
C LEU A 444 -8.32 -8.91 -25.51
N ARG A 445 -8.48 -8.08 -26.54
CA ARG A 445 -8.89 -8.52 -27.89
C ARG A 445 -7.75 -8.52 -28.91
N SER A 446 -6.68 -7.76 -28.67
CA SER A 446 -5.59 -7.54 -29.63
C SER A 446 -4.23 -7.82 -29.00
N ASP A 447 -3.53 -8.86 -29.46
CA ASP A 447 -2.19 -9.21 -28.98
C ASP A 447 -1.17 -8.08 -29.18
N LEU A 448 -1.36 -7.24 -30.20
CA LEU A 448 -0.53 -6.07 -30.43
C LEU A 448 -0.79 -5.00 -29.37
N ASP A 449 -2.06 -4.74 -29.04
CA ASP A 449 -2.43 -3.75 -28.04
C ASP A 449 -2.12 -4.24 -26.61
N GLY A 450 -2.17 -5.56 -26.38
CA GLY A 450 -1.67 -6.20 -25.17
C GLY A 450 -0.17 -5.93 -24.96
N ARG A 451 0.65 -6.16 -25.99
CA ARG A 451 2.10 -5.85 -25.91
C ARG A 451 2.39 -4.36 -25.74
N ARG A 452 1.60 -3.48 -26.37
CA ARG A 452 1.68 -2.02 -26.15
C ARG A 452 1.36 -1.64 -24.72
N GLU A 453 0.25 -2.14 -24.18
CA GLU A 453 -0.14 -1.89 -22.80
C GLU A 453 0.94 -2.35 -21.82
N ILE A 454 1.49 -3.55 -21.98
CA ILE A 454 2.57 -4.09 -21.13
C ILE A 454 3.80 -3.16 -21.14
N LEU A 455 4.28 -2.74 -22.31
CA LEU A 455 5.42 -1.84 -22.40
C LEU A 455 5.14 -0.48 -21.73
N LEU A 456 3.95 0.10 -21.96
CA LEU A 456 3.55 1.36 -21.35
C LEU A 456 3.48 1.27 -19.83
N GLN A 457 2.94 0.18 -19.29
CA GLN A 457 2.91 -0.08 -17.85
C GLN A 457 4.33 -0.25 -17.26
N ARG A 458 5.22 -0.99 -17.95
CA ARG A 458 6.64 -1.14 -17.55
C ARG A 458 7.36 0.20 -17.48
N LEU A 459 7.20 1.06 -18.50
CA LEU A 459 7.80 2.39 -18.54
C LEU A 459 7.20 3.35 -17.51
N LEU A 460 5.90 3.23 -17.22
CA LEU A 460 5.22 3.98 -16.16
C LEU A 460 5.79 3.63 -14.78
N VAL A 461 5.92 2.33 -14.47
CA VAL A 461 6.52 1.84 -13.22
C VAL A 461 7.98 2.30 -13.08
N CYS A 462 8.75 2.31 -14.17
CA CYS A 462 10.13 2.81 -14.15
C CYS A 462 10.24 4.34 -13.98
N GLY A 463 9.14 5.08 -14.06
CA GLY A 463 9.14 6.54 -13.93
C GLY A 463 9.72 7.28 -15.14
N VAL A 464 9.71 6.67 -16.33
CA VAL A 464 10.36 7.20 -17.54
C VAL A 464 9.59 8.38 -18.17
N GLY A 465 8.31 8.56 -17.82
CA GLY A 465 7.51 9.70 -18.28
C GLY A 465 7.13 9.68 -19.76
N TYR A 466 7.20 8.51 -20.42
CA TYR A 466 6.92 8.34 -21.84
C TYR A 466 5.42 8.42 -22.20
N GLY A 467 4.54 7.99 -21.28
CA GLY A 467 3.09 7.95 -21.51
C GLY A 467 2.28 8.29 -20.26
N LYS A 468 1.15 8.98 -20.45
CA LYS A 468 0.17 9.26 -19.41
C LYS A 468 -1.16 8.59 -19.76
N GLN A 469 -1.71 7.83 -18.82
CA GLN A 469 -3.03 7.22 -18.95
C GLN A 469 -4.13 8.29 -18.80
N ILE A 470 -5.15 8.24 -19.66
CA ILE A 470 -6.34 9.12 -19.63
C ILE A 470 -7.51 8.27 -19.14
N GLU A 471 -8.26 8.78 -18.15
CA GLU A 471 -9.44 8.09 -17.65
C GLU A 471 -10.50 7.95 -18.76
N VAL A 472 -11.06 6.75 -18.87
CA VAL A 472 -12.17 6.43 -19.76
C VAL A 472 -13.29 5.94 -18.86
N THR A 473 -14.39 6.69 -18.79
CA THR A 473 -15.62 6.21 -18.18
C THR A 473 -16.19 5.10 -19.06
N GLY A 474 -16.34 3.90 -18.50
CA GLY A 474 -17.10 2.83 -19.11
C GLY A 474 -18.58 3.16 -19.04
N THR A 475 -19.38 2.69 -20.00
CA THR A 475 -20.83 2.79 -19.92
C THR A 475 -21.35 1.75 -18.91
N GLY A 476 -21.79 2.20 -17.73
CA GLY A 476 -22.33 1.37 -16.64
C GLY A 476 -21.29 0.86 -15.62
N ASP A 477 -21.73 0.00 -14.68
CA ASP A 477 -20.92 -0.58 -13.59
C ASP A 477 -19.78 -1.53 -14.05
N ALA A 478 -19.49 -1.61 -15.35
CA ALA A 478 -18.45 -2.47 -15.89
C ALA A 478 -17.12 -1.71 -16.04
N SER A 479 -16.04 -2.29 -15.50
CA SER A 479 -14.67 -1.78 -15.69
C SER A 479 -14.37 -1.56 -17.17
N ALA A 480 -13.84 -0.38 -17.53
CA ALA A 480 -13.51 -0.05 -18.91
C ALA A 480 -12.56 -1.11 -19.51
N LEU A 481 -13.03 -1.89 -20.49
CA LEU A 481 -12.28 -2.93 -21.17
C LEU A 481 -11.18 -2.38 -22.12
N THR A 482 -11.16 -1.07 -22.32
CA THR A 482 -10.18 -0.38 -23.18
C THR A 482 -9.46 0.72 -22.40
N THR A 483 -8.16 0.86 -22.61
CA THR A 483 -7.34 1.93 -22.02
C THR A 483 -7.08 3.05 -23.05
N ARG A 484 -6.88 4.29 -22.58
CA ARG A 484 -6.48 5.42 -23.43
C ARG A 484 -5.20 6.03 -22.89
N TRP A 485 -4.26 6.32 -23.79
CA TRP A 485 -2.94 6.84 -23.47
C TRP A 485 -2.59 8.05 -24.33
N ARG A 486 -1.84 8.99 -23.76
CA ARG A 486 -1.13 10.05 -24.48
C ARG A 486 0.37 9.79 -24.37
N LEU A 487 1.03 9.64 -25.52
CA LEU A 487 2.42 9.22 -25.64
C LEU A 487 3.25 10.34 -26.27
N ALA A 488 4.47 10.54 -25.78
CA ALA A 488 5.41 11.49 -26.38
C ALA A 488 6.86 11.05 -26.13
N TRP A 489 7.68 11.07 -27.19
CA TRP A 489 9.12 10.89 -27.07
C TRP A 489 9.81 12.25 -26.88
N THR A 490 10.49 12.44 -25.76
CA THR A 490 11.20 13.69 -25.43
C THR A 490 12.65 13.40 -25.01
N PRO A 491 13.55 14.39 -25.03
CA PRO A 491 14.92 14.22 -24.51
C PRO A 491 14.96 13.74 -23.05
N SER A 492 13.96 14.09 -22.24
CA SER A 492 13.86 13.60 -20.85
C SER A 492 13.57 12.11 -20.76
N VAL A 493 12.83 11.54 -21.73
CA VAL A 493 12.59 10.08 -21.80
C VAL A 493 13.91 9.34 -22.00
N ALA A 494 14.76 9.79 -22.93
CA ALA A 494 16.07 9.18 -23.17
C ALA A 494 16.96 9.24 -21.91
N ALA A 495 17.00 10.39 -21.23
CA ALA A 495 17.77 10.54 -19.99
C ALA A 495 17.23 9.67 -18.83
N LEU A 496 15.92 9.55 -18.70
CA LEU A 496 15.29 8.71 -17.68
C LEU A 496 15.43 7.22 -17.96
N LEU A 497 15.53 6.81 -19.23
CA LEU A 497 15.88 5.43 -19.61
C LEU A 497 17.31 5.08 -19.19
N ASP A 498 18.27 5.99 -19.33
CA ASP A 498 19.63 5.76 -18.85
C ASP A 498 19.67 5.62 -17.32
N LEU A 499 18.87 6.42 -16.60
CA LEU A 499 18.72 6.31 -15.14
C LEU A 499 18.02 5.01 -14.70
N ALA A 500 17.00 4.58 -15.43
CA ALA A 500 16.28 3.34 -15.17
C ALA A 500 17.09 2.08 -15.55
N GLY A 501 18.04 2.21 -16.49
CA GLY A 501 18.90 1.12 -16.98
C GLY A 501 19.72 0.44 -15.88
N ILE A 502 19.99 1.15 -14.78
CA ILE A 502 20.63 0.62 -13.56
C ILE A 502 19.87 -0.60 -13.00
N ARG A 503 18.54 -0.61 -13.15
CA ARG A 503 17.65 -1.65 -12.59
C ARG A 503 17.38 -2.79 -13.57
N GLY A 504 17.82 -2.66 -14.81
CA GLY A 504 17.66 -3.68 -15.84
C GLY A 504 17.93 -3.16 -17.25
N VAL A 505 18.45 -4.04 -18.11
CA VAL A 505 18.82 -3.72 -19.48
C VAL A 505 17.68 -3.86 -20.49
N THR A 506 16.50 -4.32 -20.04
CA THR A 506 15.24 -4.39 -20.82
C THR A 506 14.10 -3.76 -20.00
N ALA A 507 13.01 -3.34 -20.65
CA ALA A 507 11.87 -2.72 -19.97
C ALA A 507 11.27 -3.65 -18.89
N GLU A 508 11.27 -4.96 -19.15
CA GLU A 508 10.85 -5.99 -18.20
C GLU A 508 11.71 -5.99 -16.94
N LEU A 509 13.04 -6.07 -17.12
CA LEU A 509 13.98 -6.15 -16.01
C LEU A 509 14.00 -4.85 -15.21
N ALA A 510 13.97 -3.70 -15.88
CA ALA A 510 13.95 -2.40 -15.23
C ALA A 510 12.68 -2.22 -14.38
N ALA A 511 11.52 -2.68 -14.87
CA ALA A 511 10.27 -2.65 -14.12
C ALA A 511 10.34 -3.60 -12.91
N ALA A 512 10.85 -4.83 -13.09
CA ALA A 512 11.01 -5.78 -11.99
C ALA A 512 11.98 -5.28 -10.90
N GLY A 513 13.13 -4.70 -11.31
CA GLY A 513 14.10 -4.10 -10.40
C GLY A 513 13.50 -2.92 -9.62
N THR A 514 12.73 -2.07 -10.31
CA THR A 514 12.03 -0.94 -9.68
C THR A 514 11.01 -1.40 -8.63
N LEU A 515 10.16 -2.38 -8.94
CA LEU A 515 9.16 -2.89 -7.99
C LEU A 515 9.80 -3.55 -6.76
N ARG A 516 10.93 -4.26 -6.93
CA ARG A 516 11.68 -4.84 -5.81
C ARG A 516 12.32 -3.77 -4.92
N GLU A 517 12.84 -2.70 -5.50
CA GLU A 517 13.41 -1.58 -4.75
C GLU A 517 12.32 -0.85 -3.96
N THR A 518 11.19 -0.52 -4.60
CA THR A 518 10.04 0.12 -3.96
C THR A 518 9.56 -0.69 -2.76
N PHE A 519 9.37 -2.00 -2.94
CA PHE A 519 8.97 -2.87 -1.84
C PHE A 519 9.99 -2.93 -0.70
N ARG A 520 11.30 -2.96 -0.99
CA ARG A 520 12.34 -2.94 0.05
C ARG A 520 12.30 -1.65 0.87
N ARG A 521 12.16 -0.51 0.20
CA ARG A 521 12.07 0.80 0.86
C ARG A 521 10.84 0.88 1.76
N GLU A 522 9.68 0.51 1.24
CA GLU A 522 8.41 0.54 1.97
C GLU A 522 8.45 -0.43 3.17
N SER A 523 9.03 -1.62 2.99
CA SER A 523 9.22 -2.59 4.07
C SER A 523 10.12 -2.03 5.19
N ALA A 524 11.12 -1.22 4.85
CA ALA A 524 12.02 -0.58 5.82
C ALA A 524 11.40 0.61 6.56
N GLU A 525 10.28 1.16 6.06
CA GLU A 525 9.58 2.33 6.62
C GLU A 525 8.44 1.96 7.58
N GLY A 526 7.93 0.73 7.55
CA GLY A 526 6.87 0.31 8.48
C GLY A 526 6.32 -1.11 8.30
N GLY A 527 6.90 -1.92 7.40
CA GLY A 527 6.35 -3.21 6.98
C GLY A 527 5.28 -3.10 5.89
N PRO A 528 4.94 -4.20 5.20
CA PRO A 528 3.99 -4.17 4.09
C PRO A 528 2.54 -4.00 4.62
N THR A 529 1.90 -2.88 4.28
CA THR A 529 0.47 -2.66 4.54
C THR A 529 -0.38 -3.40 3.49
N CYS A 530 -1.67 -3.59 3.77
CA CYS A 530 -2.60 -4.20 2.80
C CYS A 530 -2.61 -3.45 1.47
N GLU A 531 -2.59 -2.11 1.51
CA GLU A 531 -2.55 -1.26 0.33
C GLU A 531 -1.28 -1.48 -0.51
N LEU A 532 -0.11 -1.59 0.14
CA LEU A 532 1.17 -1.81 -0.54
C LEU A 532 1.21 -3.17 -1.22
N ILE A 533 0.72 -4.22 -0.55
CA ILE A 533 0.66 -5.56 -1.11
C ILE A 533 -0.26 -5.58 -2.35
N LEU A 534 -1.45 -4.98 -2.26
CA LEU A 534 -2.41 -4.94 -3.36
C LEU A 534 -1.90 -4.10 -4.54
N THR A 535 -1.26 -2.97 -4.26
CA THR A 535 -0.67 -2.09 -5.28
C THR A 535 0.50 -2.78 -5.97
N GLY A 536 1.39 -3.41 -5.20
CA GLY A 536 2.53 -4.16 -5.71
C GLY A 536 2.11 -5.38 -6.54
N LEU A 537 1.10 -6.13 -6.09
CA LEU A 537 0.54 -7.28 -6.82
C LEU A 537 -0.09 -6.82 -8.15
N ARG A 538 -0.84 -5.71 -8.15
CA ARG A 538 -1.39 -5.11 -9.38
C ARG A 538 -0.28 -4.70 -10.33
N ALA A 539 0.73 -3.96 -9.84
CA ALA A 539 1.84 -3.47 -10.66
C ALA A 539 2.63 -4.62 -11.29
N ALA A 540 2.95 -5.67 -10.53
CA ALA A 540 3.61 -6.85 -11.07
C ALA A 540 2.78 -7.56 -12.15
N ALA A 541 1.45 -7.65 -11.95
CA ALA A 541 0.55 -8.31 -12.88
C ALA A 541 0.37 -7.55 -14.20
N VAL A 542 0.19 -6.21 -14.15
CA VAL A 542 0.04 -5.38 -15.37
C VAL A 542 1.34 -5.24 -16.16
N CYS A 543 2.51 -5.34 -15.50
CA CYS A 543 3.82 -5.32 -16.15
C CYS A 543 4.26 -6.68 -16.73
N ASP A 544 3.40 -7.71 -16.65
CA ASP A 544 3.71 -9.07 -17.09
C ASP A 544 4.97 -9.65 -16.41
N LEU A 545 4.98 -9.63 -15.06
CA LEU A 545 6.11 -10.09 -14.24
C LEU A 545 5.72 -11.29 -13.37
N PRO A 546 5.61 -12.50 -13.94
CA PRO A 546 5.03 -13.66 -13.27
C PRO A 546 5.78 -14.10 -11.99
N GLY A 547 7.10 -13.90 -11.94
CA GLY A 547 7.90 -14.16 -10.73
C GLY A 547 7.49 -13.25 -9.57
N LEU A 548 7.34 -11.94 -9.83
CA LEU A 548 6.90 -11.00 -8.80
C LEU A 548 5.43 -11.18 -8.42
N VAL A 549 4.56 -11.56 -9.35
CA VAL A 549 3.18 -11.94 -9.03
C VAL A 549 3.16 -13.11 -8.04
N THR A 550 4.04 -14.09 -8.24
CA THR A 550 4.17 -15.26 -7.36
C THR A 550 4.62 -14.86 -5.95
N ASP A 551 5.61 -13.96 -5.84
CA ASP A 551 6.09 -13.42 -4.56
C ASP A 551 4.98 -12.63 -3.85
N ARG A 552 4.31 -11.72 -4.58
CA ARG A 552 3.22 -10.89 -4.03
C ARG A 552 1.98 -11.68 -3.64
N LEU A 553 1.67 -12.77 -4.33
CA LEU A 553 0.60 -13.68 -3.91
C LEU A 553 0.93 -14.41 -2.60
N ALA A 554 2.22 -14.68 -2.31
CA ALA A 554 2.62 -15.22 -1.00
C ALA A 554 2.42 -14.18 0.09
N ASP A 555 2.92 -12.95 -0.11
CA ASP A 555 2.73 -11.87 0.88
C ASP A 555 1.25 -11.59 1.15
N ALA A 556 0.43 -11.61 0.10
CA ALA A 556 -1.02 -11.44 0.21
C ALA A 556 -1.69 -12.57 1.02
N ALA A 557 -1.24 -13.82 0.85
CA ALA A 557 -1.73 -14.96 1.61
C ALA A 557 -1.39 -14.87 3.10
N ASP A 558 -0.21 -14.34 3.43
CA ASP A 558 0.25 -14.24 4.82
C ASP A 558 -0.41 -13.07 5.57
N VAL A 559 -0.58 -11.92 4.91
CA VAL A 559 -0.98 -10.67 5.58
C VAL A 559 -2.48 -10.41 5.52
N LEU A 560 -3.10 -10.52 4.34
CA LEU A 560 -4.47 -10.05 4.14
C LEU A 560 -5.53 -10.76 5.00
N PRO A 561 -5.50 -12.10 5.22
CA PRO A 561 -6.54 -12.78 5.98
C PRO A 561 -6.70 -12.29 7.43
N ALA A 562 -5.64 -11.75 8.04
CA ALA A 562 -5.61 -11.35 9.45
C ALA A 562 -5.70 -9.82 9.66
N THR A 563 -5.44 -9.03 8.63
CA THR A 563 -5.24 -7.57 8.75
C THR A 563 -6.18 -6.74 7.87
N ALA A 564 -6.59 -7.25 6.72
CA ALA A 564 -7.36 -6.48 5.75
C ALA A 564 -8.80 -6.25 6.22
N GLY A 565 -9.30 -5.02 6.05
CA GLY A 565 -10.72 -4.70 6.20
C GLY A 565 -11.55 -5.23 5.02
N LEU A 566 -12.88 -5.20 5.14
CA LEU A 566 -13.77 -5.68 4.08
C LEU A 566 -13.52 -5.00 2.71
N PRO A 567 -13.30 -3.68 2.60
CA PRO A 567 -13.00 -3.04 1.32
C PRO A 567 -11.70 -3.56 0.66
N ASP A 568 -10.64 -3.76 1.46
CA ASP A 568 -9.36 -4.27 0.95
C ASP A 568 -9.46 -5.74 0.55
N LEU A 569 -10.23 -6.55 1.29
CA LEU A 569 -10.53 -7.93 0.93
C LEU A 569 -11.28 -8.01 -0.40
N LEU A 570 -12.23 -7.11 -0.66
CA LEU A 570 -12.94 -7.05 -1.95
C LEU A 570 -12.01 -6.64 -3.10
N ARG A 571 -11.18 -5.61 -2.90
CA ARG A 571 -10.14 -5.21 -3.87
C ARG A 571 -9.17 -6.36 -4.17
N ALA A 572 -8.80 -7.13 -3.15
CA ALA A 572 -7.97 -8.32 -3.31
C ALA A 572 -8.69 -9.37 -4.17
N LEU A 573 -9.94 -9.68 -3.83
CA LEU A 573 -10.75 -10.66 -4.56
C LEU A 573 -10.92 -10.27 -6.04
N ASP A 574 -11.20 -9.00 -6.35
CA ASP A 574 -11.30 -8.51 -7.73
C ASP A 574 -10.00 -8.72 -8.51
N LEU A 575 -8.87 -8.45 -7.86
CA LEU A 575 -7.57 -8.62 -8.47
C LEU A 575 -7.22 -10.11 -8.68
N LEU A 576 -7.53 -10.97 -7.72
CA LEU A 576 -7.35 -12.42 -7.83
C LEU A 576 -8.22 -13.02 -8.95
N GLU A 577 -9.42 -12.48 -9.14
CA GLU A 577 -10.31 -12.88 -10.23
C GLU A 577 -9.82 -12.40 -11.59
N ALA A 578 -9.29 -11.17 -11.67
CA ALA A 578 -8.64 -10.69 -12.86
C ALA A 578 -7.43 -11.57 -13.24
N LEU A 579 -6.66 -12.04 -12.25
CA LEU A 579 -5.59 -13.02 -12.46
C LEU A 579 -6.15 -14.37 -12.96
N ARG A 580 -7.20 -14.89 -12.30
CA ARG A 580 -7.83 -16.18 -12.63
C ARG A 580 -8.41 -16.19 -14.06
N ARG A 581 -9.05 -15.09 -14.48
CA ARG A 581 -9.66 -14.95 -15.82
C ARG A 581 -8.66 -14.56 -16.92
N ARG A 582 -7.37 -14.39 -16.61
CA ARG A 582 -6.33 -13.90 -17.53
C ARG A 582 -6.62 -12.49 -18.07
N HIS A 583 -7.28 -11.66 -17.27
CA HIS A 583 -7.45 -10.25 -17.61
C HIS A 583 -6.16 -9.44 -17.39
N LEU A 584 -5.20 -10.01 -16.64
CA LEU A 584 -3.89 -9.43 -16.41
C LEU A 584 -2.82 -10.32 -17.07
N PRO A 585 -1.79 -9.71 -17.71
CA PRO A 585 -0.84 -10.45 -18.52
C PRO A 585 0.10 -11.34 -17.71
N GLY A 586 0.53 -10.91 -16.50
CA GLY A 586 1.46 -11.65 -15.61
C GLY A 586 0.93 -12.96 -15.00
N THR A 587 -0.03 -13.62 -15.65
CA THR A 587 -0.73 -14.79 -15.15
C THR A 587 -0.14 -16.10 -15.71
N THR A 588 0.33 -16.97 -14.81
CA THR A 588 0.77 -18.33 -15.13
C THR A 588 -0.27 -19.35 -14.68
N PRO A 589 -0.24 -20.61 -15.17
CA PRO A 589 -1.11 -21.67 -14.64
C PRO A 589 -1.04 -21.79 -13.11
N SER A 590 0.18 -21.80 -12.55
CA SER A 590 0.39 -21.88 -11.10
C SER A 590 -0.12 -20.62 -10.36
N SER A 591 0.09 -19.42 -10.90
CA SER A 591 -0.41 -18.21 -10.24
C SER A 591 -1.94 -18.14 -10.24
N ARG A 592 -2.61 -18.73 -11.25
CA ARG A 592 -4.07 -18.82 -11.30
C ARG A 592 -4.63 -19.80 -10.27
N GLU A 593 -3.97 -20.94 -10.08
CA GLU A 593 -4.33 -21.91 -9.04
C GLU A 593 -4.18 -21.28 -7.65
N ARG A 594 -3.02 -20.68 -7.36
CA ARG A 594 -2.77 -19.95 -6.10
C ARG A 594 -3.74 -18.80 -5.88
N ALA A 595 -4.07 -18.05 -6.93
CA ALA A 595 -5.06 -16.97 -6.84
C ALA A 595 -6.46 -17.51 -6.50
N ALA A 596 -6.85 -18.67 -7.03
CA ALA A 596 -8.12 -19.31 -6.70
C ALA A 596 -8.15 -19.82 -5.24
N GLU A 597 -7.08 -20.44 -4.76
CA GLU A 597 -6.94 -20.89 -3.36
C GLU A 597 -6.97 -19.70 -2.38
N LEU A 598 -6.22 -18.64 -2.69
CA LEU A 598 -6.22 -17.42 -1.90
C LEU A 598 -7.58 -16.74 -1.92
N ALA A 599 -8.26 -16.69 -3.07
CA ALA A 599 -9.60 -16.10 -3.17
C ALA A 599 -10.61 -16.82 -2.25
N ALA A 600 -10.55 -18.16 -2.15
CA ALA A 600 -11.38 -18.91 -1.20
C ALA A 600 -11.06 -18.53 0.26
N THR A 601 -9.77 -18.37 0.59
CA THR A 601 -9.32 -17.98 1.94
C THR A 601 -9.76 -16.56 2.31
N LEU A 602 -9.60 -15.60 1.38
CA LEU A 602 -9.99 -14.21 1.59
C LEU A 602 -11.51 -14.04 1.61
N LEU A 603 -12.26 -14.85 0.86
CA LEU A 603 -13.72 -14.88 0.94
C LEU A 603 -14.18 -15.27 2.34
N ASP A 604 -13.62 -16.33 2.93
CA ASP A 604 -13.93 -16.74 4.31
C ASP A 604 -13.49 -15.68 5.34
N ALA A 605 -12.36 -15.00 5.11
CA ALA A 605 -11.96 -13.85 5.93
C ALA A 605 -12.96 -12.68 5.82
N ALA A 606 -13.51 -12.41 4.63
CA ALA A 606 -14.53 -11.39 4.44
C ALA A 606 -15.83 -11.73 5.17
N VAL A 607 -16.29 -12.99 5.11
CA VAL A 607 -17.45 -13.47 5.89
C VAL A 607 -17.20 -13.32 7.40
N ARG A 608 -15.98 -13.61 7.87
CA ARG A 608 -15.59 -13.40 9.27
C ARG A 608 -15.64 -11.95 9.73
N ALA A 609 -15.44 -10.99 8.82
CA ALA A 609 -15.43 -9.57 9.14
C ALA A 609 -16.84 -8.96 9.28
N LEU A 610 -17.85 -9.57 8.65
CA LEU A 610 -19.23 -9.07 8.59
C LEU A 610 -19.89 -8.76 9.96
N PRO A 611 -19.69 -9.54 11.05
CA PRO A 611 -20.24 -9.19 12.36
C PRO A 611 -19.75 -7.83 12.90
N GLY A 612 -18.59 -7.36 12.43
CA GLY A 612 -18.08 -6.02 12.75
C GLY A 612 -18.94 -4.88 12.21
N LEU A 613 -19.82 -5.15 11.22
CA LEU A 613 -20.67 -4.16 10.58
C LEU A 613 -22.00 -3.91 11.31
N VAL A 614 -22.33 -4.67 12.36
CA VAL A 614 -23.63 -4.56 13.06
C VAL A 614 -23.96 -3.12 13.46
N GLY A 615 -22.97 -2.33 13.90
CA GLY A 615 -23.16 -0.93 14.27
C GLY A 615 -22.84 0.11 13.20
N SER A 616 -22.53 -0.30 11.97
CA SER A 616 -22.11 0.65 10.92
C SER A 616 -23.29 1.40 10.31
N ASP A 617 -23.14 2.69 10.08
CA ASP A 617 -24.11 3.54 9.35
C ASP A 617 -23.45 4.22 8.13
N ARG A 618 -22.36 3.63 7.63
CA ARG A 618 -21.61 4.11 6.46
C ARG A 618 -22.13 3.45 5.18
N HIS A 619 -22.35 4.24 4.14
CA HIS A 619 -22.78 3.74 2.81
C HIS A 619 -21.76 2.75 2.20
N GLU A 620 -20.47 3.02 2.37
CA GLU A 620 -19.39 2.15 1.85
C GLU A 620 -19.45 0.72 2.40
N ASP A 621 -19.84 0.56 3.68
CA ASP A 621 -19.93 -0.75 4.32
C ASP A 621 -21.15 -1.54 3.82
N ALA A 622 -22.28 -0.87 3.56
CA ALA A 622 -23.43 -1.48 2.91
C ALA A 622 -23.11 -1.89 1.46
N ALA A 623 -22.41 -1.03 0.71
CA ALA A 623 -21.97 -1.35 -0.65
C ALA A 623 -21.00 -2.55 -0.66
N ALA A 624 -20.07 -2.60 0.29
CA ALA A 624 -19.13 -3.71 0.44
C ALA A 624 -19.85 -5.02 0.80
N LEU A 625 -20.87 -4.98 1.66
CA LEU A 625 -21.71 -6.15 1.96
C LEU A 625 -22.40 -6.68 0.69
N VAL A 626 -23.05 -5.80 -0.07
CA VAL A 626 -23.75 -6.18 -1.31
C VAL A 626 -22.76 -6.75 -2.32
N ALA A 627 -21.61 -6.10 -2.52
CA ALA A 627 -20.56 -6.57 -3.42
C ALA A 627 -20.02 -7.97 -3.03
N LEU A 628 -19.81 -8.21 -1.74
CA LEU A 628 -19.42 -9.52 -1.22
C LEU A 628 -20.47 -10.59 -1.56
N VAL A 629 -21.74 -10.25 -1.41
CA VAL A 629 -22.86 -11.17 -1.58
C VAL A 629 -23.11 -11.51 -3.05
N THR A 630 -23.12 -10.52 -3.93
CA THR A 630 -23.19 -10.73 -5.38
C THR A 630 -22.08 -11.67 -5.85
N ARG A 631 -20.90 -11.58 -5.22
CA ARG A 631 -19.76 -12.43 -5.51
C ARG A 631 -19.81 -13.81 -4.86
N ALA A 632 -20.32 -13.90 -3.64
CA ALA A 632 -20.50 -15.16 -2.92
C ALA A 632 -21.63 -16.01 -3.52
N GLY A 633 -22.62 -15.42 -4.19
CA GLY A 633 -23.66 -16.18 -4.92
C GLY A 633 -23.11 -17.15 -5.96
N GLU A 634 -21.91 -16.87 -6.52
CA GLU A 634 -21.22 -17.76 -7.47
C GLU A 634 -20.48 -18.94 -6.78
N HIS A 635 -20.24 -18.88 -5.46
CA HIS A 635 -19.42 -19.82 -4.70
C HIS A 635 -20.18 -20.37 -3.47
N ARG A 636 -20.39 -21.69 -3.42
CA ARG A 636 -21.13 -22.44 -2.36
C ARG A 636 -21.44 -21.65 -1.08
N LEU A 637 -22.73 -21.33 -0.89
CA LEU A 637 -23.31 -20.78 0.32
C LEU A 637 -22.77 -21.51 1.58
N SER A 638 -22.05 -20.78 2.43
CA SER A 638 -21.70 -21.30 3.75
C SER A 638 -22.86 -21.02 4.71
N MET A 639 -23.25 -22.00 5.54
CA MET A 639 -24.26 -21.80 6.62
C MET A 639 -23.93 -20.58 7.49
N ARG A 640 -22.64 -20.27 7.64
CA ARG A 640 -22.14 -19.09 8.34
C ARG A 640 -22.59 -17.76 7.71
N MET A 641 -22.65 -17.67 6.39
CA MET A 641 -23.11 -16.46 5.71
C MET A 641 -24.59 -16.19 6.02
N ASP A 642 -25.43 -17.22 5.92
CA ASP A 642 -26.86 -17.12 6.26
C ASP A 642 -27.06 -16.67 7.73
N ASP A 643 -26.36 -17.31 8.68
CA ASP A 643 -26.41 -16.96 10.10
C ASP A 643 -26.00 -15.50 10.36
N VAL A 644 -24.91 -15.04 9.71
CA VAL A 644 -24.40 -13.67 9.89
C VAL A 644 -25.32 -12.63 9.23
N LEU A 645 -25.85 -12.92 8.03
CA LEU A 645 -26.84 -12.06 7.38
C LEU A 645 -28.15 -12.00 8.18
N ALA A 646 -28.59 -13.12 8.75
CA ALA A 646 -29.74 -13.16 9.65
C ALA A 646 -29.50 -12.35 10.93
N ALA A 647 -28.29 -12.38 11.48
CA ALA A 647 -27.91 -11.54 12.61
C ALA A 647 -27.91 -10.05 12.23
N LEU A 648 -27.30 -9.68 11.09
CA LEU A 648 -27.29 -8.29 10.61
C LEU A 648 -28.71 -7.77 10.31
N ALA A 649 -29.57 -8.60 9.71
CA ALA A 649 -30.97 -8.24 9.44
C ALA A 649 -31.79 -8.01 10.73
N ARG A 650 -31.41 -8.61 11.86
CA ARG A 650 -32.10 -8.47 13.16
C ARG A 650 -31.49 -7.40 14.07
N GLU A 651 -30.16 -7.33 14.12
CA GLU A 651 -29.39 -6.61 15.13
C GLU A 651 -28.59 -5.45 14.55
N GLY A 652 -28.48 -5.37 13.21
CA GLY A 652 -27.76 -4.31 12.52
C GLY A 652 -28.37 -2.91 12.71
N SER A 653 -27.63 -1.87 12.35
CA SER A 653 -28.17 -0.53 12.15
C SER A 653 -29.29 -0.56 11.09
N PRO A 654 -30.22 0.42 11.06
CA PRO A 654 -31.24 0.48 10.01
C PRO A 654 -30.68 0.37 8.58
N LEU A 655 -29.52 1.00 8.31
CA LEU A 655 -28.85 0.91 7.01
C LEU A 655 -28.35 -0.51 6.72
N MET A 656 -27.69 -1.15 7.68
CA MET A 656 -27.18 -2.52 7.53
C MET A 656 -28.31 -3.56 7.51
N GLN A 657 -29.44 -3.31 8.18
CA GLN A 657 -30.64 -4.15 8.10
C GLN A 657 -31.20 -4.18 6.68
N GLY A 658 -31.34 -3.00 6.05
CA GLY A 658 -31.80 -2.88 4.67
C GLY A 658 -30.89 -3.63 3.69
N ALA A 659 -29.57 -3.42 3.82
CA ALA A 659 -28.57 -4.08 2.97
C ALA A 659 -28.50 -5.60 3.21
N ALA A 660 -28.60 -6.07 4.45
CA ALA A 660 -28.58 -7.49 4.78
C ALA A 660 -29.84 -8.21 4.26
N LEU A 661 -31.01 -7.58 4.33
CA LEU A 661 -32.23 -8.14 3.78
C LEU A 661 -32.19 -8.23 2.24
N ALA A 662 -31.66 -7.19 1.58
CA ALA A 662 -31.39 -7.22 0.15
C ALA A 662 -30.42 -8.36 -0.22
N ALA A 663 -29.33 -8.49 0.54
CA ALA A 663 -28.36 -9.57 0.37
C ALA A 663 -28.96 -10.97 0.51
N ARG A 664 -29.89 -11.17 1.46
CA ARG A 664 -30.57 -12.47 1.64
C ARG A 664 -31.42 -12.84 0.43
N VAL A 665 -32.13 -11.87 -0.17
CA VAL A 665 -32.88 -12.09 -1.42
C VAL A 665 -31.95 -12.35 -2.60
N LEU A 666 -30.83 -11.63 -2.71
CA LEU A 666 -29.83 -11.86 -3.77
C LEU A 666 -29.17 -13.25 -3.72
N LEU A 667 -29.21 -13.92 -2.55
CA LEU A 667 -28.70 -15.27 -2.34
C LEU A 667 -29.78 -16.36 -2.40
N ASP A 668 -31.01 -16.01 -2.80
CA ASP A 668 -32.19 -16.90 -2.77
C ASP A 668 -32.45 -17.52 -1.38
N LEU A 669 -32.06 -16.83 -0.29
CA LEU A 669 -32.30 -17.26 1.09
C LEU A 669 -33.68 -16.84 1.60
N ASP A 670 -34.20 -15.71 1.10
CA ASP A 670 -35.52 -15.18 1.41
C ASP A 670 -36.27 -14.87 0.10
N GLU A 671 -37.60 -15.03 0.11
CA GLU A 671 -38.46 -14.73 -1.05
C GLU A 671 -38.55 -13.22 -1.34
N PRO A 672 -38.41 -12.79 -2.62
CA PRO A 672 -38.53 -11.39 -3.05
C PRO A 672 -39.76 -10.65 -2.51
N ASP A 673 -40.94 -11.28 -2.59
CA ASP A 673 -42.22 -10.70 -2.16
C ASP A 673 -42.26 -10.41 -0.66
N THR A 674 -41.54 -11.21 0.14
CA THR A 674 -41.44 -11.02 1.60
C THR A 674 -40.66 -9.75 1.91
N LEU A 675 -39.58 -9.49 1.15
CA LEU A 675 -38.81 -8.25 1.29
C LEU A 675 -39.63 -7.05 0.84
N GLY A 676 -40.31 -7.13 -0.31
CA GLY A 676 -41.20 -6.06 -0.78
C GLY A 676 -42.30 -5.71 0.22
N THR A 677 -42.95 -6.73 0.80
CA THR A 677 -43.98 -6.54 1.84
C THR A 677 -43.39 -5.90 3.11
N ARG A 678 -42.19 -6.31 3.53
CA ARG A 678 -41.48 -5.68 4.66
C ARG A 678 -41.15 -4.21 4.38
N ALA A 679 -40.67 -3.91 3.17
CA ALA A 679 -40.38 -2.56 2.71
C ALA A 679 -41.62 -1.67 2.72
N ALA A 680 -42.76 -2.15 2.21
CA ALA A 680 -44.05 -1.46 2.33
C ALA A 680 -44.42 -1.19 3.80
N GLY A 681 -44.21 -2.18 4.69
CA GLY A 681 -44.42 -2.03 6.13
C GLY A 681 -43.52 -0.99 6.81
N TRP A 682 -42.32 -0.72 6.28
CA TRP A 682 -41.46 0.36 6.79
C TRP A 682 -42.07 1.73 6.52
N ILE A 683 -42.71 1.92 5.35
CA ILE A 683 -43.42 3.16 4.99
C ILE A 683 -44.59 3.38 5.95
N ASP A 684 -45.35 2.33 6.26
CA ASP A 684 -46.50 2.41 7.17
C ASP A 684 -46.09 2.72 8.61
N ALA A 685 -44.97 2.16 9.07
CA ALA A 685 -44.44 2.40 10.40
C ALA A 685 -43.83 3.81 10.58
N ALA A 686 -43.53 4.53 9.50
CA ALA A 686 -42.88 5.84 9.51
C ALA A 686 -43.85 7.00 9.81
N THR A 687 -44.53 6.95 10.95
CA THR A 687 -45.54 7.95 11.37
C THR A 687 -44.96 9.10 12.18
N GLY A 688 -43.74 8.98 12.72
CA GLY A 688 -43.07 10.02 13.48
C GLY A 688 -41.58 10.13 13.15
N PRO A 689 -40.85 11.07 13.79
CA PRO A 689 -39.47 11.42 13.44
C PRO A 689 -38.50 10.23 13.41
N GLU A 690 -38.50 9.41 14.46
CA GLU A 690 -37.62 8.24 14.54
C GLU A 690 -37.98 7.17 13.49
N GLY A 691 -39.28 7.05 13.18
CA GLY A 691 -39.76 6.15 12.13
C GLY A 691 -39.34 6.59 10.74
N ARG A 692 -39.38 7.91 10.44
CA ARG A 692 -38.94 8.49 9.17
C ARG A 692 -37.44 8.37 8.97
N HIS A 693 -36.63 8.63 10.00
CA HIS A 693 -35.19 8.41 9.92
C HIS A 693 -34.85 6.93 9.68
N ARG A 694 -35.49 6.03 10.44
CA ARG A 694 -35.31 4.58 10.25
C ARG A 694 -35.71 4.13 8.84
N LEU A 695 -36.82 4.65 8.31
CA LEU A 695 -37.27 4.39 6.93
C LEU A 695 -36.19 4.82 5.92
N SER A 696 -35.69 6.06 6.01
CA SER A 696 -34.67 6.58 5.11
C SER A 696 -33.45 5.64 5.07
N ARG A 697 -32.90 5.29 6.24
CA ARG A 697 -31.74 4.40 6.35
C ARG A 697 -32.01 2.97 5.83
N LEU A 698 -33.14 2.37 6.15
CA LEU A 698 -33.53 1.05 5.64
C LEU A 698 -33.64 1.04 4.11
N VAL A 699 -34.27 2.07 3.54
CA VAL A 699 -34.43 2.22 2.08
C VAL A 699 -33.07 2.48 1.42
N THR A 700 -32.21 3.32 2.00
CA THR A 700 -30.83 3.50 1.52
C THR A 700 -30.06 2.17 1.47
N GLY A 701 -30.11 1.38 2.55
CA GLY A 701 -29.46 0.07 2.60
C GLY A 701 -30.01 -0.91 1.57
N LEU A 702 -31.33 -0.96 1.40
CA LEU A 702 -32.01 -1.77 0.38
C LEU A 702 -31.59 -1.34 -1.04
N LEU A 703 -31.61 -0.04 -1.32
CA LEU A 703 -31.34 0.52 -2.64
C LEU A 703 -29.85 0.54 -3.00
N THR A 704 -28.96 0.33 -2.03
CA THR A 704 -27.54 0.03 -2.30
C THR A 704 -27.41 -1.24 -3.18
N ALA A 705 -28.37 -2.16 -3.07
CA ALA A 705 -28.47 -3.37 -3.91
C ALA A 705 -29.45 -3.23 -5.09
N ALA A 706 -29.93 -2.02 -5.40
CA ALA A 706 -30.98 -1.82 -6.40
C ALA A 706 -30.59 -2.33 -7.79
N GLY A 707 -29.35 -2.12 -8.22
CA GLY A 707 -28.86 -2.59 -9.53
C GLY A 707 -29.01 -4.11 -9.70
N PRO A 708 -28.37 -4.93 -8.84
CA PRO A 708 -28.54 -6.38 -8.84
C PRO A 708 -29.99 -6.83 -8.65
N LEU A 709 -30.74 -6.23 -7.71
CA LEU A 709 -32.13 -6.62 -7.42
C LEU A 709 -33.07 -6.37 -8.60
N LEU A 710 -32.89 -5.27 -9.35
CA LEU A 710 -33.69 -5.00 -10.55
C LEU A 710 -33.40 -6.00 -11.69
N GLN A 711 -32.22 -6.62 -11.68
CA GLN A 711 -31.84 -7.62 -12.68
C GLN A 711 -32.31 -9.03 -12.31
N SER A 712 -32.30 -9.39 -11.01
CA SER A 712 -32.58 -10.75 -10.55
C SER A 712 -33.94 -10.94 -9.86
N ALA A 713 -34.55 -9.88 -9.32
CA ALA A 713 -35.70 -9.97 -8.42
C ALA A 713 -36.64 -8.75 -8.53
N THR A 714 -37.13 -8.44 -9.73
CA THR A 714 -38.07 -7.33 -10.00
C THR A 714 -39.29 -7.26 -9.06
N PRO A 715 -39.91 -8.37 -8.63
CA PRO A 715 -41.06 -8.34 -7.71
C PRO A 715 -40.78 -7.71 -6.34
N VAL A 716 -39.50 -7.59 -5.92
CA VAL A 716 -39.14 -6.91 -4.64
C VAL A 716 -39.70 -5.50 -4.56
N PHE A 717 -39.73 -4.79 -5.69
CA PHE A 717 -40.15 -3.40 -5.70
C PHE A 717 -41.67 -3.25 -5.83
N GLU A 718 -42.41 -4.22 -6.38
CA GLU A 718 -43.85 -4.09 -6.64
C GLU A 718 -44.67 -3.70 -5.39
N PRO A 719 -44.54 -4.38 -4.23
CA PRO A 719 -45.28 -3.98 -3.03
C PRO A 719 -44.89 -2.60 -2.50
N LEU A 720 -43.62 -2.19 -2.67
CA LEU A 720 -43.17 -0.85 -2.32
C LEU A 720 -43.78 0.19 -3.26
N LEU A 721 -43.80 -0.10 -4.57
CA LEU A 721 -44.35 0.79 -5.59
C LEU A 721 -45.85 1.01 -5.36
N ASP A 722 -46.59 -0.08 -5.19
CA ASP A 722 -48.04 -0.06 -4.95
C ASP A 722 -48.40 0.65 -3.65
N ARG A 723 -47.53 0.53 -2.64
CA ARG A 723 -47.74 1.24 -1.38
C ARG A 723 -47.62 2.75 -1.55
N VAL A 724 -46.60 3.24 -2.24
CA VAL A 724 -46.43 4.69 -2.52
C VAL A 724 -47.60 5.23 -3.34
N ASP A 725 -48.08 4.45 -4.32
CA ASP A 725 -49.25 4.81 -5.13
C ASP A 725 -50.54 4.88 -4.31
N GLY A 726 -50.67 4.01 -3.29
CA GLY A 726 -51.85 3.91 -2.42
C GLY A 726 -51.90 4.86 -1.22
N LEU A 727 -50.85 5.63 -0.93
CA LEU A 727 -50.84 6.58 0.20
C LEU A 727 -51.87 7.71 0.04
N THR A 728 -52.28 8.33 1.13
CA THR A 728 -52.99 9.62 1.06
C THR A 728 -51.98 10.74 0.75
N ASP A 729 -52.42 11.86 0.18
CA ASP A 729 -51.50 12.94 -0.17
C ASP A 729 -50.76 13.48 1.07
N ARG A 730 -51.44 13.58 2.21
CA ARG A 730 -50.82 14.02 3.47
C ARG A 730 -49.80 13.00 3.97
N ASP A 731 -50.17 11.72 3.99
CA ASP A 731 -49.27 10.64 4.42
C ASP A 731 -48.01 10.53 3.55
N PHE A 732 -48.16 10.76 2.24
CA PHE A 732 -47.06 10.79 1.31
C PHE A 732 -46.14 11.98 1.56
N LEU A 733 -46.69 13.19 1.65
CA LEU A 733 -45.91 14.42 1.86
C LEU A 733 -45.16 14.40 3.21
N ASP A 734 -45.77 13.88 4.28
CA ASP A 734 -45.11 13.76 5.59
C ASP A 734 -43.91 12.77 5.56
N ARG A 735 -43.90 11.81 4.63
CA ARG A 735 -42.82 10.81 4.45
C ARG A 735 -41.87 11.13 3.30
N LEU A 736 -42.22 12.10 2.46
CA LEU A 736 -41.51 12.44 1.22
C LEU A 736 -40.02 12.73 1.44
N PRO A 737 -39.59 13.54 2.45
CA PRO A 737 -38.16 13.80 2.64
C PRO A 737 -37.35 12.54 2.98
N ALA A 738 -37.89 11.67 3.85
CA ALA A 738 -37.25 10.41 4.22
C ALA A 738 -37.16 9.43 3.05
N LEU A 739 -38.24 9.32 2.26
CA LEU A 739 -38.25 8.52 1.03
C LEU A 739 -37.24 9.06 0.02
N ARG A 740 -37.27 10.37 -0.25
CA ARG A 740 -36.35 11.02 -1.18
C ARG A 740 -34.89 10.83 -0.78
N GLY A 741 -34.55 10.98 0.51
CA GLY A 741 -33.22 10.69 1.03
C GLY A 741 -32.81 9.21 0.88
N GLY A 742 -33.76 8.28 0.96
CA GLY A 742 -33.51 6.86 0.68
C GLY A 742 -33.12 6.61 -0.79
N PHE A 743 -33.87 7.19 -1.73
CA PHE A 743 -33.64 7.08 -3.17
C PHE A 743 -32.47 7.92 -3.68
N ASP A 744 -31.94 8.82 -2.86
CA ASP A 744 -30.79 9.65 -3.22
C ASP A 744 -29.50 8.82 -3.45
N THR A 745 -29.43 7.60 -2.92
CA THR A 745 -28.32 6.67 -3.19
C THR A 745 -28.23 6.22 -4.66
N LEU A 746 -29.28 6.40 -5.46
CA LEU A 746 -29.29 6.06 -6.88
C LEU A 746 -28.66 7.17 -7.72
N THR A 747 -27.91 6.80 -8.76
CA THR A 747 -27.38 7.76 -9.74
C THR A 747 -28.53 8.49 -10.47
N PRO A 748 -28.30 9.71 -11.00
CA PRO A 748 -29.34 10.43 -11.76
C PRO A 748 -29.96 9.59 -12.89
N ALA A 749 -29.11 8.89 -13.66
CA ALA A 749 -29.55 7.99 -14.71
C ALA A 749 -30.35 6.77 -14.19
N ALA A 750 -30.03 6.23 -13.01
CA ALA A 750 -30.81 5.15 -12.40
C ALA A 750 -32.18 5.63 -11.94
N ARG A 751 -32.29 6.86 -11.39
CA ARG A 751 -33.58 7.47 -11.03
C ARG A 751 -34.44 7.73 -12.27
N ASP A 752 -33.86 8.16 -13.38
CA ASP A 752 -34.58 8.35 -14.66
C ASP A 752 -35.13 7.04 -15.20
N ARG A 753 -34.33 5.97 -15.21
CA ARG A 753 -34.79 4.64 -15.63
C ARG A 753 -35.92 4.11 -14.75
N LEU A 754 -35.82 4.32 -13.43
CA LEU A 754 -36.88 3.94 -12.50
C LEU A 754 -38.16 4.76 -12.74
N LEU A 755 -38.03 6.08 -12.93
CA LEU A 755 -39.18 6.92 -13.24
C LEU A 755 -39.86 6.47 -14.54
N LEU A 756 -39.10 6.18 -15.59
CA LEU A 756 -39.61 5.66 -16.86
C LEU A 756 -40.43 4.37 -16.65
N ALA A 757 -39.84 3.37 -15.98
CA ALA A 757 -40.49 2.10 -15.71
C ALA A 757 -41.80 2.26 -14.91
N VAL A 758 -41.82 3.16 -13.93
CA VAL A 758 -43.02 3.44 -13.13
C VAL A 758 -44.08 4.21 -13.93
N THR A 759 -43.69 5.19 -14.75
CA THR A 759 -44.64 5.93 -15.60
C THR A 759 -45.27 5.07 -16.69
N ASP A 760 -44.51 4.11 -17.24
CA ASP A 760 -45.03 3.13 -18.21
C ASP A 760 -46.04 2.20 -17.51
N ARG A 761 -45.72 1.72 -16.30
CA ARG A 761 -46.62 0.91 -15.48
C ARG A 761 -47.93 1.63 -15.15
N LEU A 762 -47.87 2.93 -14.87
CA LEU A 762 -49.02 3.76 -14.52
C LEU A 762 -49.83 4.25 -15.73
N GLY A 763 -49.37 3.96 -16.96
CA GLY A 763 -50.03 4.40 -18.19
C GLY A 763 -50.01 5.92 -18.41
N ASP A 764 -49.05 6.63 -17.80
CA ASP A 764 -48.92 8.10 -17.89
C ASP A 764 -48.36 8.58 -19.25
N ARG A 765 -47.87 7.63 -20.06
CA ARG A 765 -47.51 7.86 -21.46
C ARG A 765 -48.36 6.97 -22.35
N LEU A 766 -48.93 7.57 -23.40
CA LEU A 766 -49.55 6.84 -24.50
C LEU A 766 -48.45 6.03 -25.20
N ASP A 767 -48.53 4.71 -25.14
CA ASP A 767 -47.72 3.84 -25.97
C ASP A 767 -48.09 4.08 -27.45
N LEU A 768 -47.18 4.74 -28.17
CA LEU A 768 -47.33 4.99 -29.60
C LEU A 768 -46.88 3.79 -30.45
N SER A 769 -46.46 2.69 -29.82
CA SER A 769 -46.18 1.45 -30.53
C SER A 769 -47.51 0.73 -30.83
N LEU A 770 -47.89 0.69 -32.10
CA LEU A 770 -48.99 -0.14 -32.53
C LEU A 770 -48.53 -1.60 -32.46
N GLY A 771 -49.01 -2.36 -31.47
CA GLY A 771 -48.73 -3.80 -31.29
C GLY A 771 -49.35 -4.71 -32.37
N ALA A 772 -49.55 -4.19 -33.58
CA ALA A 772 -50.10 -4.92 -34.72
C ALA A 772 -48.97 -5.46 -35.61
N PRO A 773 -49.11 -6.68 -36.18
CA PRO A 773 -48.14 -7.21 -37.12
C PRO A 773 -47.92 -6.25 -38.30
N PRO A 774 -46.70 -6.17 -38.87
CA PRO A 774 -46.39 -5.27 -39.99
C PRO A 774 -47.34 -5.45 -41.18
N GLU A 775 -47.81 -6.68 -41.42
CA GLU A 775 -48.77 -6.98 -42.49
C GLU A 775 -50.14 -6.36 -42.22
N LEU A 776 -50.58 -6.33 -40.96
CA LEU A 776 -51.86 -5.73 -40.56
C LEU A 776 -51.80 -4.21 -40.63
N LEU A 777 -50.67 -3.62 -40.22
CA LEU A 777 -50.42 -2.18 -40.35
C LEU A 777 -50.40 -1.74 -41.82
N ALA A 778 -49.77 -2.53 -42.69
CA ALA A 778 -49.78 -2.27 -44.13
C ALA A 778 -51.20 -2.33 -44.71
N LEU A 779 -52.02 -3.27 -44.24
CA LEU A 779 -53.40 -3.45 -44.70
C LEU A 779 -54.32 -2.32 -44.21
N TRP A 780 -54.18 -1.88 -42.96
CA TRP A 780 -54.88 -0.70 -42.44
C TRP A 780 -54.45 0.58 -43.15
N THR A 781 -53.16 0.75 -43.39
CA THR A 781 -52.64 1.92 -44.13
C THR A 781 -53.15 1.95 -45.57
N ALA A 782 -53.24 0.78 -46.23
CA ALA A 782 -53.81 0.67 -47.57
C ALA A 782 -55.32 1.00 -47.58
N ALA A 783 -56.06 0.49 -46.60
CA ALA A 783 -57.49 0.78 -46.44
C ALA A 783 -57.75 2.26 -46.13
N ASP A 784 -56.93 2.89 -45.28
CA ASP A 784 -57.01 4.32 -44.98
C ASP A 784 -56.66 5.17 -46.20
N ALA A 785 -55.66 4.78 -46.99
CA ALA A 785 -55.30 5.47 -48.23
C ALA A 785 -56.40 5.34 -49.30
N GLU A 786 -57.06 4.18 -49.40
CA GLU A 786 -58.19 3.95 -50.30
C GLU A 786 -59.43 4.74 -49.84
N GLY A 787 -59.68 4.80 -48.52
CA GLY A 787 -60.70 5.66 -47.92
C GLY A 787 -60.44 7.14 -48.15
N LEU A 788 -59.19 7.59 -48.03
CA LEU A 788 -58.77 8.96 -48.31
C LEU A 788 -58.99 9.31 -49.79
N ALA A 789 -58.65 8.40 -50.70
CA ALA A 789 -58.87 8.57 -52.13
C ALA A 789 -60.38 8.63 -52.48
N ALA A 790 -61.20 7.79 -51.84
CA ALA A 790 -62.65 7.81 -52.00
C ALA A 790 -63.29 9.12 -51.46
N LEU A 791 -62.82 9.62 -50.31
CA LEU A 791 -63.26 10.90 -49.75
C LEU A 791 -62.84 12.08 -50.65
N GLY A 792 -61.64 12.03 -51.22
CA GLY A 792 -61.16 12.99 -52.21
C GLY A 792 -61.98 13.00 -53.50
N ALA A 793 -62.38 11.82 -54.00
CA ALA A 793 -63.25 11.69 -55.17
C ALA A 793 -64.69 12.19 -54.94
N LEU A 794 -65.16 12.16 -53.68
CA LEU A 794 -66.47 12.66 -53.27
C LEU A 794 -66.46 14.16 -52.90
N GLY A 795 -65.30 14.83 -52.98
CA GLY A 795 -65.17 16.26 -52.71
C GLY A 795 -65.38 16.65 -51.24
N ILE A 796 -65.24 15.70 -50.32
CA ILE A 796 -65.42 15.93 -48.88
C ILE A 796 -64.08 16.44 -48.32
N PRO A 797 -63.98 17.69 -47.84
CA PRO A 797 -62.73 18.24 -47.33
C PRO A 797 -62.32 17.52 -46.05
N LEU A 798 -61.10 17.00 -46.01
CA LEU A 798 -60.50 16.44 -44.81
C LEU A 798 -59.93 17.56 -43.94
N PRO A 799 -60.07 17.49 -42.60
CA PRO A 799 -59.44 18.45 -41.70
C PRO A 799 -57.92 18.33 -41.86
N THR A 800 -57.27 19.44 -42.23
CA THR A 800 -55.82 19.51 -42.18
C THR A 800 -55.40 19.55 -40.72
N PRO A 801 -54.42 18.73 -40.28
CA PRO A 801 -53.95 18.82 -38.91
C PRO A 801 -53.27 20.19 -38.75
N ASP A 802 -53.90 21.06 -37.97
CA ASP A 802 -53.31 22.32 -37.55
C ASP A 802 -51.98 22.01 -36.86
N ARG A 803 -50.87 22.46 -37.46
CA ARG A 803 -49.52 22.33 -36.89
C ARG A 803 -49.26 23.32 -35.74
N ASN A 804 -50.28 24.06 -35.30
CA ASN A 804 -50.21 24.98 -34.17
C ASN A 804 -51.20 24.56 -33.09
N LEU A 805 -50.71 23.84 -32.09
CA LEU A 805 -51.34 23.79 -30.77
C LEU A 805 -50.33 24.27 -29.74
N ASP A 806 -50.09 25.59 -29.78
CA ASP A 806 -49.81 26.34 -28.56
C ASP A 806 -51.13 26.48 -27.79
N GLY A 807 -51.15 25.98 -26.56
CA GLY A 807 -52.02 26.40 -25.46
C GLY A 807 -53.52 26.59 -25.72
N GLY A 808 -54.31 25.52 -25.59
CA GLY A 808 -55.76 25.62 -25.38
C GLY A 808 -56.39 24.26 -25.09
N GLU A 809 -56.91 24.08 -23.88
CA GLU A 809 -57.62 22.85 -23.45
C GLU A 809 -58.84 22.54 -24.34
N PRO A 810 -59.09 21.28 -24.73
CA PRO A 810 -60.38 20.86 -25.27
C PRO A 810 -61.41 20.64 -24.14
N PRO A 811 -62.71 20.93 -24.36
CA PRO A 811 -63.73 20.78 -23.35
C PRO A 811 -64.05 19.30 -23.12
N VAL A 812 -63.70 18.78 -21.94
CA VAL A 812 -64.09 17.43 -21.51
C VAL A 812 -65.57 17.46 -21.11
N THR A 813 -66.41 16.80 -21.90
CA THR A 813 -67.78 16.45 -21.54
C THR A 813 -67.75 15.50 -20.35
N ARG A 814 -68.21 15.98 -19.18
CA ARG A 814 -68.39 15.16 -17.97
C ARG A 814 -69.62 14.26 -18.14
N ASP A 815 -69.38 12.96 -18.05
CA ASP A 815 -70.42 11.93 -17.89
C ASP A 815 -70.94 11.98 -16.43
N PRO A 816 -72.24 12.23 -16.17
CA PRO A 816 -72.77 12.33 -14.81
C PRO A 816 -73.12 10.93 -14.29
N GLY A 817 -72.11 10.17 -13.88
CA GLY A 817 -72.33 8.77 -13.51
C GLY A 817 -71.19 8.07 -12.79
N THR A 818 -70.47 8.73 -11.88
CA THR A 818 -69.54 8.02 -10.98
C THR A 818 -69.48 8.74 -9.64
N PRO A 819 -69.64 8.04 -8.49
CA PRO A 819 -69.71 8.68 -7.19
C PRO A 819 -68.38 9.38 -6.87
N ALA A 820 -68.48 10.57 -6.31
CA ALA A 820 -67.38 11.46 -5.96
C ALA A 820 -66.28 10.74 -5.17
N ARG A 821 -65.13 10.49 -5.83
CA ARG A 821 -63.86 10.26 -5.15
C ARG A 821 -63.44 11.58 -4.52
N THR A 822 -63.55 11.64 -3.20
CA THR A 822 -63.00 12.71 -2.37
C THR A 822 -61.49 12.86 -2.59
N ALA A 823 -61.09 14.01 -3.13
CA ALA A 823 -59.84 14.74 -2.88
C ALA A 823 -58.51 13.92 -2.79
N GLN A 824 -57.98 13.46 -3.92
CA GLN A 824 -56.53 13.28 -4.11
C GLN A 824 -56.07 14.32 -5.15
N ARG A 825 -55.21 15.25 -4.75
CA ARG A 825 -54.65 16.33 -5.58
C ARG A 825 -53.37 15.92 -6.32
N LEU A 826 -52.65 14.88 -5.86
CA LEU A 826 -51.44 14.36 -6.49
C LEU A 826 -51.71 13.04 -7.21
N ALA A 827 -51.45 12.98 -8.52
CA ALA A 827 -51.51 11.71 -9.26
C ALA A 827 -50.35 10.80 -8.84
N PRO A 828 -50.48 9.46 -8.97
CA PRO A 828 -49.40 8.52 -8.66
C PRO A 828 -48.08 8.86 -9.38
N ALA A 829 -48.14 9.23 -10.66
CA ALA A 829 -46.95 9.64 -11.42
C ALA A 829 -46.26 10.90 -10.84
N ASP A 830 -47.04 11.86 -10.32
CA ASP A 830 -46.50 13.07 -9.69
C ASP A 830 -45.79 12.78 -8.36
N ARG A 831 -46.24 11.76 -7.62
CA ARG A 831 -45.57 11.29 -6.40
C ARG A 831 -44.19 10.74 -6.71
N TRP A 832 -44.06 9.97 -7.79
CA TRP A 832 -42.76 9.45 -8.23
C TRP A 832 -41.82 10.53 -8.74
N ARG A 833 -42.35 11.54 -9.46
CA ARG A 833 -41.59 12.73 -9.85
C ARG A 833 -41.05 13.50 -8.64
N LEU A 834 -41.87 13.68 -7.60
CA LEU A 834 -41.47 14.33 -6.34
C LEU A 834 -40.45 13.50 -5.55
N LEU A 835 -40.65 12.19 -5.45
CA LEU A 835 -39.78 11.27 -4.70
C LEU A 835 -38.41 11.12 -5.34
N LEU A 836 -38.34 11.01 -6.67
CA LEU A 836 -37.08 10.85 -7.40
C LEU A 836 -36.39 12.19 -7.71
N GLY A 837 -37.11 13.31 -7.58
CA GLY A 837 -36.60 14.64 -7.92
C GLY A 837 -36.38 14.83 -9.42
N ARG A 838 -37.22 14.23 -10.27
CA ARG A 838 -37.06 14.20 -11.74
C ARG A 838 -38.33 14.68 -12.44
N GLU A 839 -38.17 15.19 -13.67
CA GLU A 839 -39.25 15.79 -14.48
C GLU A 839 -40.09 16.86 -13.73
N THR A 840 -39.46 17.70 -12.90
CA THR A 840 -40.17 18.70 -12.07
C THR A 840 -41.01 19.70 -12.88
N GLY A 841 -40.68 19.92 -14.15
CA GLY A 841 -41.47 20.75 -15.08
C GLY A 841 -42.83 20.16 -15.49
N ARG A 842 -43.06 18.86 -15.27
CA ARG A 842 -44.35 18.19 -15.50
C ARG A 842 -45.24 18.16 -14.26
N LEU A 843 -44.74 18.59 -13.10
CA LEU A 843 -45.52 18.64 -11.87
C LEU A 843 -46.55 19.78 -11.91
N PRO A 844 -47.74 19.58 -11.33
CA PRO A 844 -48.70 20.64 -11.06
C PRO A 844 -48.05 21.82 -10.30
N GLU A 845 -48.57 23.03 -10.48
CA GLU A 845 -47.99 24.24 -9.88
C GLU A 845 -47.91 24.18 -8.34
N GLU A 846 -48.92 23.59 -7.69
CA GLU A 846 -48.93 23.37 -6.24
C GLU A 846 -47.84 22.36 -5.81
N ALA A 847 -47.53 21.36 -6.64
CA ALA A 847 -46.55 20.30 -6.35
C ALA A 847 -45.08 20.76 -6.59
N ARG A 848 -44.86 21.69 -7.53
CA ARG A 848 -43.52 22.24 -7.84
C ARG A 848 -42.85 22.90 -6.64
N ARG A 849 -43.61 23.50 -5.72
CA ARG A 849 -43.08 24.11 -4.49
C ARG A 849 -42.43 23.08 -3.55
N TYR A 850 -43.02 21.89 -3.43
CA TYR A 850 -42.46 20.80 -2.64
C TYR A 850 -41.17 20.24 -3.24
N ALA A 851 -41.10 20.15 -4.58
CA ALA A 851 -39.87 19.76 -5.28
C ALA A 851 -38.75 20.75 -5.00
N HIS A 852 -38.99 22.05 -5.26
CA HIS A 852 -38.01 23.12 -5.03
C HIS A 852 -37.49 23.18 -3.60
N ALA A 853 -38.37 23.03 -2.59
CA ALA A 853 -37.97 23.06 -1.20
C ALA A 853 -37.01 21.92 -0.81
N LEU A 854 -37.10 20.75 -1.48
CA LEU A 854 -36.25 19.58 -1.24
C LEU A 854 -35.06 19.48 -2.20
N ASP A 855 -35.13 20.12 -3.38
CA ASP A 855 -34.02 20.18 -4.35
C ASP A 855 -32.80 20.90 -3.77
N GLU A 856 -33.00 21.81 -2.80
CA GLU A 856 -31.91 22.42 -2.01
C GLU A 856 -31.04 21.39 -1.28
N LEU A 857 -31.66 20.31 -0.77
CA LEU A 857 -30.97 19.27 -0.03
C LEU A 857 -30.51 18.11 -0.95
N TYR A 858 -31.27 17.78 -1.99
CA TYR A 858 -31.07 16.55 -2.78
C TYR A 858 -30.81 16.77 -4.30
N GLY A 859 -30.79 18.01 -4.80
CA GLY A 859 -31.08 18.32 -6.21
C GLY A 859 -29.93 18.25 -7.22
N GLY A 860 -28.66 18.12 -6.80
CA GLY A 860 -27.53 18.16 -7.74
C GLY A 860 -27.08 16.80 -8.29
N GLY A 861 -27.10 15.76 -7.44
CA GLY A 861 -26.45 14.47 -7.73
C GLY A 861 -24.93 14.59 -8.00
N ARG A 862 -24.19 13.48 -7.90
CA ARG A 862 -22.82 13.34 -8.43
C ARG A 862 -22.77 12.04 -9.22
N GLY A 863 -22.28 12.06 -10.46
CA GLY A 863 -22.18 10.87 -11.33
C GLY A 863 -22.66 11.09 -12.76
N GLU A 864 -22.80 9.98 -13.52
CA GLU A 864 -23.26 10.01 -14.92
C GLU A 864 -24.62 10.74 -15.06
N GLY A 865 -24.67 11.71 -15.98
CA GLY A 865 -25.85 12.55 -16.24
C GLY A 865 -25.90 13.87 -15.44
N ALA A 866 -24.93 14.14 -14.56
CA ALA A 866 -24.84 15.43 -13.86
C ALA A 866 -24.45 16.58 -14.80
N ASP A 867 -23.64 16.32 -15.83
CA ASP A 867 -23.19 17.34 -16.80
C ASP A 867 -24.29 17.72 -17.83
N ASP A 868 -25.21 16.81 -18.15
CA ASP A 868 -26.34 17.07 -19.06
C ASP A 868 -27.34 18.08 -18.47
N LEU A 869 -27.39 18.24 -17.14
CA LEU A 869 -28.17 19.27 -16.46
C LEU A 869 -27.58 20.67 -16.68
N ALA A 870 -26.26 20.80 -16.86
CA ALA A 870 -25.61 22.06 -17.19
C ALA A 870 -25.74 22.38 -18.70
N ALA A 871 -25.76 21.36 -19.56
CA ALA A 871 -25.86 21.54 -21.02
C ALA A 871 -27.32 21.75 -21.51
N GLY A 872 -28.33 21.22 -20.81
CA GLY A 872 -29.74 21.36 -21.18
C GLY A 872 -30.35 22.75 -20.97
N GLN A 873 -29.65 23.67 -20.29
CA GLN A 873 -30.01 25.09 -20.15
C GLN A 873 -29.20 26.00 -21.09
N GLY A 874 -28.78 25.48 -22.24
CA GLY A 874 -28.17 26.24 -23.34
C GLY A 874 -29.17 27.09 -24.13
N GLY A 875 -29.83 28.03 -23.46
CA GLY A 875 -30.61 29.10 -24.09
C GLY A 875 -30.28 30.42 -23.42
N GLN A 876 -29.50 31.27 -24.10
CA GLN A 876 -29.23 32.65 -23.69
C GLN A 876 -30.55 33.43 -23.58
N GLY A 877 -31.10 33.48 -22.37
CA GLY A 877 -32.20 34.34 -21.97
C GLY A 877 -32.08 34.59 -20.48
N GLY A 878 -31.72 35.81 -20.09
CA GLY A 878 -31.67 36.23 -18.70
C GLY A 878 -33.06 36.15 -18.05
N GLY A 879 -33.36 35.00 -17.44
CA GLY A 879 -34.54 34.81 -16.62
C GLY A 879 -34.32 35.42 -15.24
N GLN A 880 -35.18 36.36 -14.85
CA GLN A 880 -35.26 37.00 -13.54
C GLN A 880 -35.78 36.01 -12.47
N GLY A 881 -35.07 34.89 -12.25
CA GLY A 881 -35.29 34.02 -11.09
C GLY A 881 -34.71 34.68 -9.84
N ALA A 882 -35.50 34.73 -8.76
CA ALA A 882 -35.11 35.37 -7.51
C ALA A 882 -33.80 34.78 -6.96
N SER A 883 -32.98 35.66 -6.38
CA SER A 883 -31.86 35.26 -5.51
C SER A 883 -32.35 34.25 -4.49
N PHE A 884 -31.62 33.16 -4.33
CA PHE A 884 -31.97 32.03 -3.45
C PHE A 884 -32.42 32.50 -2.05
N PRO A 885 -33.49 31.91 -1.49
CA PRO A 885 -34.06 32.35 -0.21
C PRO A 885 -33.08 32.11 0.95
N GLY A 886 -33.03 33.05 1.91
CA GLY A 886 -32.24 32.87 3.13
C GLY A 886 -32.80 31.75 4.03
N ALA A 887 -32.00 31.18 4.94
CA ALA A 887 -32.42 30.09 5.84
C ALA A 887 -33.77 30.32 6.55
N ARG A 888 -34.13 31.57 6.87
CA ARG A 888 -35.43 31.92 7.47
C ARG A 888 -36.60 31.77 6.51
N GLU A 889 -36.41 32.16 5.26
CA GLU A 889 -37.42 32.05 4.20
C GLU A 889 -37.63 30.58 3.84
N TRP A 890 -36.53 29.83 3.72
CA TRP A 890 -36.59 28.38 3.49
C TRP A 890 -37.23 27.62 4.67
N ALA A 891 -36.88 27.96 5.91
CA ALA A 891 -37.53 27.37 7.08
C ALA A 891 -39.03 27.69 7.14
N ALA A 892 -39.44 28.93 6.84
CA ALA A 892 -40.86 29.31 6.81
C ALA A 892 -41.62 28.57 5.68
N GLU A 893 -40.97 28.35 4.53
CA GLU A 893 -41.52 27.57 3.44
C GLU A 893 -41.66 26.08 3.81
N LEU A 894 -40.66 25.48 4.45
CA LEU A 894 -40.74 24.10 4.96
C LEU A 894 -41.84 23.93 6.02
N ASP A 895 -42.01 24.90 6.92
CA ASP A 895 -43.08 24.90 7.91
C ASP A 895 -44.46 24.99 7.25
N ALA A 896 -44.61 25.85 6.25
CA ALA A 896 -45.86 26.02 5.51
C ALA A 896 -46.23 24.77 4.67
N LEU A 897 -45.23 24.09 4.10
CA LEU A 897 -45.44 22.95 3.20
C LEU A 897 -45.56 21.62 3.97
N PHE A 898 -44.66 21.34 4.90
CA PHE A 898 -44.56 20.05 5.58
C PHE A 898 -44.95 20.10 7.07
N GLY A 899 -44.89 21.27 7.69
CA GLY A 899 -45.15 21.47 9.12
C GLY A 899 -43.90 21.40 9.99
N PRO A 900 -44.03 21.68 11.31
CA PRO A 900 -42.90 21.95 12.18
C PRO A 900 -41.99 20.73 12.39
N GLU A 901 -42.55 19.52 12.51
CA GLU A 901 -41.76 18.31 12.74
C GLU A 901 -40.82 17.99 11.57
N VAL A 902 -41.34 18.03 10.34
CA VAL A 902 -40.58 17.73 9.13
C VAL A 902 -39.59 18.85 8.81
N ARG A 903 -39.97 20.11 9.08
CA ARG A 903 -39.06 21.24 9.00
C ARG A 903 -37.80 21.00 9.81
N GLU A 904 -37.92 20.63 11.08
CA GLU A 904 -36.76 20.43 11.96
C GLU A 904 -35.87 19.27 11.48
N GLU A 905 -36.46 18.21 10.94
CA GLU A 905 -35.71 17.08 10.35
C GLU A 905 -34.89 17.49 9.12
N VAL A 906 -35.51 18.24 8.19
CA VAL A 906 -34.85 18.70 6.96
C VAL A 906 -33.76 19.72 7.28
N LEU A 907 -34.00 20.64 8.22
CA LEU A 907 -33.00 21.63 8.64
C LEU A 907 -31.83 20.98 9.40
N ALA A 908 -32.09 20.01 10.27
CA ALA A 908 -31.03 19.27 10.96
C ALA A 908 -30.16 18.49 9.95
N ARG A 909 -30.79 17.89 8.93
CA ARG A 909 -30.08 17.19 7.86
C ARG A 909 -29.25 18.12 6.99
N ALA A 910 -29.77 19.30 6.66
CA ALA A 910 -29.02 20.33 5.93
C ALA A 910 -27.81 20.82 6.73
N ALA A 911 -27.94 20.95 8.05
CA ALA A 911 -26.82 21.27 8.94
C ALA A 911 -25.75 20.16 8.93
N ASP A 912 -26.15 18.88 8.97
CA ASP A 912 -25.22 17.74 8.84
C ASP A 912 -24.46 17.76 7.50
N GLU A 913 -25.08 18.25 6.43
CA GLU A 913 -24.48 18.34 5.09
C GLU A 913 -23.69 19.65 4.85
N GLY A 914 -23.52 20.48 5.89
CA GLY A 914 -22.63 21.63 5.90
C GLY A 914 -23.31 23.00 5.71
N ARG A 915 -24.64 23.06 5.69
CA ARG A 915 -25.39 24.33 5.60
C ARG A 915 -25.59 24.92 7.00
N THR A 916 -24.73 25.86 7.40
CA THR A 916 -24.65 26.36 8.79
C THR A 916 -25.63 27.49 9.13
N ASP A 917 -26.20 28.18 8.14
CA ASP A 917 -27.14 29.29 8.31
C ASP A 917 -28.50 28.89 8.91
N VAL A 918 -28.86 27.60 8.83
CA VAL A 918 -30.12 27.06 9.39
C VAL A 918 -30.09 26.86 10.91
N LEU A 919 -28.91 26.80 11.52
CA LEU A 919 -28.75 26.58 12.97
C LEU A 919 -29.38 27.70 13.81
N ALA A 920 -29.51 28.91 13.25
CA ALA A 920 -30.14 30.05 13.91
C ALA A 920 -31.68 29.95 14.00
N VAL A 921 -32.30 29.04 13.25
CA VAL A 921 -33.76 28.87 13.13
C VAL A 921 -34.21 27.49 13.62
N LEU A 922 -33.26 26.63 14.02
CA LEU A 922 -33.48 25.26 14.49
C LEU A 922 -34.07 25.24 15.92
N ASP A 923 -35.06 24.39 16.20
CA ASP A 923 -35.58 24.19 17.56
C ASP A 923 -34.72 23.16 18.32
N PRO A 924 -34.02 23.56 19.40
CA PRO A 924 -33.17 22.67 20.18
C PRO A 924 -33.92 21.51 20.84
N ASP A 925 -35.21 21.63 21.11
CA ASP A 925 -35.97 20.59 21.80
C ASP A 925 -36.52 19.53 20.84
N ALA A 926 -36.76 19.88 19.57
CA ALA A 926 -37.34 18.98 18.57
C ALA A 926 -36.31 18.14 17.79
N VAL A 927 -35.03 18.51 17.81
CA VAL A 927 -34.01 17.91 16.93
C VAL A 927 -33.29 16.71 17.53
N ARG A 928 -33.14 15.66 16.72
CA ARG A 928 -32.39 14.46 17.10
C ARG A 928 -30.88 14.75 17.22
N PRO A 929 -30.20 14.15 18.20
CA PRO A 929 -28.75 14.23 18.26
C PRO A 929 -28.01 13.56 17.11
N SER A 930 -27.09 14.30 16.50
CA SER A 930 -26.02 13.78 15.65
C SER A 930 -24.67 14.39 16.07
N VAL A 931 -23.58 13.70 15.73
CA VAL A 931 -22.21 14.18 15.98
C VAL A 931 -21.90 15.35 15.05
N GLU A 932 -22.41 15.27 13.83
CA GLU A 932 -22.27 16.23 12.74
C GLU A 932 -22.98 17.55 13.07
N LEU A 933 -24.18 17.49 13.67
CA LEU A 933 -24.89 18.67 14.18
C LEU A 933 -24.17 19.29 15.38
N LEU A 934 -23.73 18.46 16.35
CA LEU A 934 -22.97 18.95 17.51
C LEU A 934 -21.68 19.67 17.06
N THR A 935 -20.98 19.09 16.11
CA THR A 935 -19.79 19.69 15.47
C THR A 935 -20.13 21.04 14.88
N SER A 936 -21.15 21.10 14.01
CA SER A 936 -21.55 22.32 13.32
C SER A 936 -21.97 23.43 14.28
N VAL A 937 -22.62 23.08 15.39
CA VAL A 937 -22.99 24.02 16.47
C VAL A 937 -21.76 24.55 17.22
N LEU A 938 -20.79 23.69 17.53
CA LEU A 938 -19.59 24.10 18.28
C LEU A 938 -18.60 24.90 17.42
N SER A 939 -18.47 24.61 16.12
CA SER A 939 -17.64 25.39 15.19
C SER A 939 -18.12 26.84 15.04
N LEU A 940 -19.41 27.11 15.28
CA LEU A 940 -19.97 28.47 15.27
C LEU A 940 -19.85 29.19 16.63
N ALA A 941 -19.50 28.50 17.71
CA ALA A 941 -19.60 29.04 19.06
C ALA A 941 -18.72 30.28 19.31
N GLY A 942 -17.55 30.38 18.64
CA GLY A 942 -16.63 31.53 18.76
C GLY A 942 -17.15 32.85 18.16
N GLY A 943 -18.15 32.79 17.28
CA GLY A 943 -18.68 33.97 16.56
C GLY A 943 -20.10 34.41 16.95
N LEU A 944 -20.75 33.71 17.89
CA LEU A 944 -22.17 33.93 18.22
C LEU A 944 -22.37 34.84 19.45
N PRO A 945 -23.38 35.73 19.45
CA PRO A 945 -23.75 36.51 20.64
C PRO A 945 -24.17 35.61 21.81
N GLU A 946 -23.85 36.00 23.06
CA GLU A 946 -24.18 35.25 24.30
C GLU A 946 -25.65 34.82 24.40
N GLN A 947 -26.57 35.64 23.87
CA GLN A 947 -28.01 35.36 23.84
C GLN A 947 -28.36 34.17 22.92
N GLN A 948 -27.61 33.93 21.84
CA GLN A 948 -27.79 32.77 20.97
C GLN A 948 -27.10 31.53 21.53
N LEU A 949 -25.91 31.68 22.14
CA LEU A 949 -25.23 30.60 22.84
C LEU A 949 -26.08 30.03 24.00
N ALA A 950 -26.78 30.89 24.74
CA ALA A 950 -27.68 30.47 25.80
C ALA A 950 -28.84 29.57 25.31
N LYS A 951 -29.28 29.74 24.05
CA LYS A 951 -30.31 28.90 23.43
C LYS A 951 -29.78 27.55 22.96
N LEU A 952 -28.48 27.46 22.63
CA LEU A 952 -27.83 26.25 22.13
C LEU A 952 -27.27 25.36 23.27
N ARG A 953 -27.02 25.90 24.47
CA ARG A 953 -26.54 25.13 25.64
C ARG A 953 -27.42 23.92 26.00
N PRO A 954 -28.76 24.01 26.06
CA PRO A 954 -29.63 22.85 26.33
C PRO A 954 -29.50 21.75 25.26
N LEU A 955 -29.43 22.14 23.98
CA LEU A 955 -29.20 21.23 22.86
C LEU A 955 -27.87 20.51 23.05
N VAL A 956 -26.75 21.24 23.17
CA VAL A 956 -25.42 20.65 23.35
C VAL A 956 -25.36 19.70 24.54
N ARG A 957 -25.94 20.07 25.69
CA ARG A 957 -25.98 19.20 26.87
C ARG A 957 -26.75 17.90 26.62
N ARG A 958 -27.88 17.96 25.91
CA ARG A 958 -28.65 16.78 25.50
C ARG A 958 -27.88 15.93 24.50
N LEU A 959 -27.28 16.57 23.48
CA LEU A 959 -26.45 15.93 22.46
C LEU A 959 -25.30 15.14 23.09
N VAL A 960 -24.53 15.77 23.97
CA VAL A 960 -23.41 15.13 24.69
C VAL A 960 -23.90 13.97 25.56
N ALA A 961 -24.99 14.12 26.30
CA ALA A 961 -25.51 13.07 27.17
C ALA A 961 -26.01 11.82 26.41
N GLU A 962 -26.62 12.00 25.25
CA GLU A 962 -27.10 10.90 24.41
C GLU A 962 -25.94 10.22 23.66
N LEU A 963 -25.02 10.98 23.09
CA LEU A 963 -23.82 10.45 22.43
C LEU A 963 -22.91 9.71 23.42
N ALA A 964 -22.73 10.24 24.64
CA ALA A 964 -22.00 9.55 25.71
C ALA A 964 -22.66 8.21 26.08
N ARG A 965 -23.99 8.14 26.07
CA ARG A 965 -24.73 6.89 26.35
C ARG A 965 -24.56 5.87 25.24
N GLU A 966 -24.55 6.31 23.98
CA GLU A 966 -24.31 5.45 22.83
C GLU A 966 -22.86 4.92 22.82
N LEU A 967 -21.87 5.79 23.02
CA LEU A 967 -20.47 5.41 23.13
C LEU A 967 -20.20 4.52 24.34
N ALA A 968 -20.82 4.78 25.50
CA ALA A 968 -20.75 3.89 26.66
C ALA A 968 -21.33 2.49 26.36
N THR A 969 -22.25 2.37 25.41
CA THR A 969 -22.80 1.08 24.96
C THR A 969 -21.84 0.37 24.01
N ARG A 970 -21.19 1.10 23.10
CA ARG A 970 -20.19 0.57 22.16
C ARG A 970 -18.84 0.22 22.81
N LEU A 971 -18.44 0.96 23.85
CA LEU A 971 -17.21 0.69 24.62
C LEU A 971 -17.43 -0.38 25.70
N ARG A 972 -18.69 -0.77 25.97
CA ARG A 972 -19.02 -1.80 26.97
C ARG A 972 -18.32 -3.14 26.69
N PRO A 973 -18.33 -3.70 25.46
CA PRO A 973 -17.64 -4.96 25.17
C PRO A 973 -16.12 -4.88 25.37
N ALA A 974 -15.50 -3.75 25.02
CA ALA A 974 -14.06 -3.50 25.18
C ALA A 974 -13.62 -3.46 26.65
N LEU A 975 -14.47 -2.93 27.53
CA LEU A 975 -14.22 -2.87 28.97
C LEU A 975 -14.59 -4.17 29.71
N THR A 976 -15.40 -5.04 29.09
CA THR A 976 -15.81 -6.33 29.69
C THR A 976 -14.74 -7.43 29.62
N GLY A 977 -13.58 -7.15 29.02
CA GLY A 977 -12.40 -8.03 29.01
C GLY A 977 -11.76 -8.26 30.39
N LEU A 978 -12.15 -7.48 31.40
CA LEU A 978 -11.77 -7.71 32.80
C LEU A 978 -13.04 -7.89 33.64
N SER A 979 -13.41 -9.15 33.85
CA SER A 979 -14.35 -9.62 34.88
C SER A 979 -15.75 -9.00 34.86
N THR A 980 -16.59 -9.40 33.89
CA THR A 980 -18.04 -9.49 34.20
C THR A 980 -18.31 -10.86 34.82
N PRO A 981 -18.68 -10.94 36.11
CA PRO A 981 -19.11 -12.20 36.69
C PRO A 981 -20.36 -12.67 35.96
N ARG A 982 -20.30 -13.88 35.41
CA ARG A 982 -21.45 -14.53 34.75
C ARG A 982 -22.58 -14.69 35.78
N PRO A 983 -23.86 -14.54 35.38
CA PRO A 983 -25.00 -14.89 36.22
C PRO A 983 -24.79 -16.30 36.78
N THR A 984 -24.89 -16.45 38.10
CA THR A 984 -24.55 -17.71 38.77
C THR A 984 -25.81 -18.38 39.31
N ARG A 985 -25.77 -19.70 39.48
CA ARG A 985 -26.78 -20.43 40.24
C ARG A 985 -26.53 -20.37 41.75
N ARG A 986 -25.39 -19.80 42.18
CA ARG A 986 -25.06 -19.61 43.59
C ARG A 986 -25.82 -18.38 44.10
N HIS A 987 -26.40 -18.52 45.28
CA HIS A 987 -27.18 -17.47 45.90
C HIS A 987 -26.24 -16.32 46.34
N GLY A 988 -26.13 -15.27 45.51
CA GLY A 988 -25.14 -14.20 45.72
C GLY A 988 -25.58 -12.79 45.30
N GLY A 989 -26.74 -12.62 44.66
CA GLY A 989 -27.31 -11.30 44.32
C GLY A 989 -28.79 -11.40 43.93
N ARG A 990 -29.35 -10.38 43.25
CA ARG A 990 -30.79 -10.36 42.91
C ARG A 990 -31.14 -11.45 41.91
N LEU A 991 -32.33 -12.04 42.02
CA LEU A 991 -32.82 -13.05 41.08
C LEU A 991 -33.00 -12.43 39.69
N ASN A 992 -32.32 -12.98 38.68
CA ASN A 992 -32.51 -12.62 37.29
C ASN A 992 -33.80 -13.30 36.79
N LEU A 993 -34.92 -12.60 36.96
CA LEU A 993 -36.26 -13.07 36.61
C LEU A 993 -36.37 -13.51 35.14
N PRO A 994 -35.91 -12.73 34.14
CA PRO A 994 -36.00 -13.13 32.73
C PRO A 994 -35.24 -14.42 32.40
N ALA A 995 -34.00 -14.58 32.91
CA ALA A 995 -33.20 -15.78 32.67
C ALA A 995 -33.73 -16.99 33.45
N THR A 996 -34.20 -16.78 34.68
CA THR A 996 -34.84 -17.80 35.50
C THR A 996 -36.14 -18.27 34.85
N LEU A 997 -36.99 -17.38 34.33
CA LEU A 997 -38.21 -17.77 33.63
C LEU A 997 -37.88 -18.59 32.38
N ARG A 998 -37.01 -18.10 31.49
CA ARG A 998 -36.59 -18.84 30.27
C ARG A 998 -36.02 -20.22 30.57
N ALA A 999 -35.17 -20.34 31.60
CA ALA A 999 -34.59 -21.63 31.99
C ALA A 999 -35.62 -22.61 32.59
N ASN A 1000 -36.78 -22.12 33.03
CA ASN A 1000 -37.83 -22.91 33.68
C ASN A 1000 -39.16 -22.94 32.90
N LEU A 1001 -39.21 -22.38 31.68
CA LEU A 1001 -40.40 -22.43 30.83
C LEU A 1001 -40.80 -23.87 30.49
N ALA A 1002 -39.85 -24.80 30.37
CA ALA A 1002 -40.12 -26.23 30.20
C ALA A 1002 -40.79 -26.89 31.43
N HIS A 1003 -40.79 -26.21 32.57
CA HIS A 1003 -41.31 -26.70 33.85
C HIS A 1003 -42.61 -25.98 34.27
N THR A 1004 -43.34 -25.40 33.31
CA THR A 1004 -44.66 -24.80 33.55
C THR A 1004 -45.69 -25.87 33.92
N ARG A 1005 -46.46 -25.61 34.98
CA ARG A 1005 -47.63 -26.40 35.36
C ARG A 1005 -48.90 -25.60 35.09
N ARG A 1006 -49.96 -26.28 34.67
CA ARG A 1006 -51.26 -25.63 34.45
C ARG A 1006 -52.05 -25.63 35.76
N ASN A 1007 -52.51 -24.47 36.19
CA ASN A 1007 -53.41 -24.34 37.32
C ASN A 1007 -54.83 -24.81 36.96
N PRO A 1008 -55.64 -25.19 37.97
CA PRO A 1008 -57.06 -25.53 37.78
C PRO A 1008 -57.86 -24.43 37.07
N ASP A 1009 -57.43 -23.18 37.22
CA ASP A 1009 -58.08 -21.99 36.65
C ASP A 1009 -57.61 -21.65 35.22
N GLY A 1010 -56.80 -22.54 34.60
CA GLY A 1010 -56.32 -22.40 33.22
C GLY A 1010 -55.04 -21.56 33.04
N GLY A 1011 -54.58 -20.85 34.08
CA GLY A 1011 -53.30 -20.12 34.07
C GLY A 1011 -52.07 -21.03 34.15
N PHE A 1012 -50.92 -20.55 33.65
CA PHE A 1012 -49.66 -21.29 33.73
C PHE A 1012 -48.81 -20.79 34.91
N LEU A 1013 -48.37 -21.71 35.77
CA LEU A 1013 -47.47 -21.47 36.89
C LEU A 1013 -46.08 -21.99 36.54
N VAL A 1014 -45.08 -21.11 36.44
CA VAL A 1014 -43.67 -21.49 36.25
C VAL A 1014 -43.06 -21.80 37.60
N VAL A 1015 -42.61 -23.04 37.83
CA VAL A 1015 -41.86 -23.41 39.05
C VAL A 1015 -40.37 -23.13 38.82
N PRO A 1016 -39.72 -22.25 39.59
CA PRO A 1016 -38.33 -21.87 39.36
C PRO A 1016 -37.35 -22.90 39.96
N GLU A 1017 -37.22 -24.07 39.33
CA GLU A 1017 -36.27 -25.13 39.73
C GLU A 1017 -34.80 -24.71 39.51
N ARG A 1018 -34.54 -23.86 38.52
CA ARG A 1018 -33.21 -23.34 38.16
C ARG A 1018 -33.15 -21.82 38.36
N PRO A 1019 -33.08 -21.31 39.59
CA PRO A 1019 -32.93 -19.87 39.84
C PRO A 1019 -31.54 -19.39 39.42
N ILE A 1020 -31.51 -18.31 38.67
CA ILE A 1020 -30.28 -17.65 38.21
C ILE A 1020 -30.21 -16.28 38.88
N PHE A 1021 -29.07 -15.96 39.51
CA PHE A 1021 -28.87 -14.72 40.26
C PHE A 1021 -27.83 -13.83 39.57
N ASP A 1022 -28.11 -12.53 39.52
CA ASP A 1022 -27.17 -11.49 39.10
C ASP A 1022 -26.09 -11.31 40.18
N THR A 1023 -24.87 -10.93 39.80
CA THR A 1023 -23.76 -10.63 40.73
C THR A 1023 -23.56 -9.12 40.82
N SER A 1024 -23.47 -8.57 42.03
CA SER A 1024 -23.28 -7.11 42.23
C SER A 1024 -21.84 -6.67 41.99
N VAL A 1025 -21.63 -5.62 41.21
CA VAL A 1025 -20.32 -5.01 40.94
C VAL A 1025 -20.27 -3.61 41.57
N ARG A 1026 -19.15 -3.23 42.22
CA ARG A 1026 -18.89 -1.84 42.63
C ARG A 1026 -18.51 -1.02 41.40
N LYS A 1027 -19.12 0.15 41.24
CA LYS A 1027 -18.75 1.15 40.22
C LYS A 1027 -17.47 1.88 40.65
N GLU A 1028 -16.30 1.35 40.35
CA GLU A 1028 -15.07 2.14 40.32
C GLU A 1028 -14.70 2.39 38.85
N ALA A 1029 -14.22 3.59 38.53
CA ALA A 1029 -13.75 3.92 37.19
C ALA A 1029 -12.43 3.18 36.95
N ASP A 1030 -12.42 2.24 36.00
CA ASP A 1030 -11.29 1.33 35.79
C ASP A 1030 -10.10 2.00 35.07
N TRP A 1031 -10.33 3.14 34.41
CA TRP A 1031 -9.33 3.81 33.58
C TRP A 1031 -9.36 5.34 33.75
N ARG A 1032 -8.17 5.95 33.69
CA ARG A 1032 -7.97 7.40 33.72
C ARG A 1032 -7.55 7.90 32.34
N LEU A 1033 -8.19 8.96 31.87
CA LEU A 1033 -7.95 9.61 30.60
C LEU A 1033 -7.57 11.07 30.84
N VAL A 1034 -6.43 11.52 30.33
CA VAL A 1034 -5.97 12.90 30.43
C VAL A 1034 -5.82 13.49 29.03
N PHE A 1035 -6.69 14.43 28.68
CA PHE A 1035 -6.55 15.25 27.47
C PHE A 1035 -5.61 16.41 27.73
N VAL A 1036 -4.60 16.58 26.87
CA VAL A 1036 -3.63 17.67 26.89
C VAL A 1036 -3.73 18.38 25.55
N VAL A 1037 -4.38 19.54 25.52
CA VAL A 1037 -4.81 20.21 24.28
C VAL A 1037 -4.09 21.54 24.13
N ASP A 1038 -3.46 21.73 22.97
CA ASP A 1038 -2.83 22.98 22.57
C ASP A 1038 -3.88 24.02 22.16
N VAL A 1039 -3.73 25.25 22.65
CA VAL A 1039 -4.65 26.36 22.39
C VAL A 1039 -3.98 27.52 21.62
N SER A 1040 -2.92 27.22 20.87
CA SER A 1040 -2.27 28.17 19.98
C SER A 1040 -3.19 28.66 18.84
N GLY A 1041 -2.81 29.78 18.20
CA GLY A 1041 -3.61 30.42 17.13
C GLY A 1041 -3.95 29.53 15.93
N SER A 1042 -3.14 28.51 15.66
CA SER A 1042 -3.35 27.50 14.60
C SER A 1042 -4.33 26.39 14.99
N MET A 1043 -4.70 26.29 16.28
CA MET A 1043 -5.40 25.15 16.88
C MET A 1043 -6.91 25.34 17.06
N GLU A 1044 -7.48 26.51 16.72
CA GLU A 1044 -8.88 26.86 17.02
C GLU A 1044 -9.89 25.76 16.63
N ALA A 1045 -9.81 25.25 15.40
CA ALA A 1045 -10.63 24.13 14.92
C ALA A 1045 -10.44 22.85 15.77
N SER A 1046 -9.20 22.53 16.11
CA SER A 1046 -8.82 21.32 16.87
C SER A 1046 -9.17 21.38 18.36
N VAL A 1047 -9.30 22.57 18.94
CA VAL A 1047 -9.79 22.77 20.32
C VAL A 1047 -11.28 22.39 20.41
N VAL A 1048 -12.09 22.80 19.43
CA VAL A 1048 -13.52 22.43 19.33
C VAL A 1048 -13.69 20.91 19.37
N TRP A 1049 -12.92 20.22 18.54
CA TRP A 1049 -12.95 18.76 18.43
C TRP A 1049 -12.47 18.03 19.70
N SER A 1050 -11.46 18.59 20.38
CA SER A 1050 -10.94 18.06 21.63
C SER A 1050 -11.92 18.24 22.79
N ALA A 1051 -12.56 19.41 22.89
CA ALA A 1051 -13.59 19.67 23.90
C ALA A 1051 -14.81 18.75 23.72
N LEU A 1052 -15.23 18.50 22.48
CA LEU A 1052 -16.31 17.56 22.15
C LEU A 1052 -15.95 16.14 22.60
N THR A 1053 -14.74 15.68 22.27
CA THR A 1053 -14.28 14.32 22.61
C THR A 1053 -14.19 14.14 24.13
N ALA A 1054 -13.64 15.14 24.82
CA ALA A 1054 -13.54 15.13 26.28
C ALA A 1054 -14.92 15.12 26.94
N ALA A 1055 -15.87 15.93 26.46
CA ALA A 1055 -17.22 15.99 27.01
C ALA A 1055 -17.99 14.68 26.84
N VAL A 1056 -17.87 14.07 25.67
CA VAL A 1056 -18.50 12.79 25.38
C VAL A 1056 -17.89 11.66 26.23
N LEU A 1057 -16.55 11.61 26.36
CA LEU A 1057 -15.88 10.59 27.16
C LEU A 1057 -16.02 10.82 28.68
N GLY A 1058 -16.11 12.07 29.13
CA GLY A 1058 -16.40 12.42 30.53
C GLY A 1058 -17.80 12.01 30.97
N GLY A 1059 -18.73 11.82 30.03
CA GLY A 1059 -20.06 11.24 30.30
C GLY A 1059 -20.05 9.70 30.47
N VAL A 1060 -18.93 9.02 30.22
CA VAL A 1060 -18.82 7.55 30.33
C VAL A 1060 -18.47 7.16 31.77
N PRO A 1061 -19.33 6.40 32.47
CA PRO A 1061 -19.18 6.17 33.92
C PRO A 1061 -17.97 5.30 34.34
N THR A 1062 -17.27 4.68 33.38
CA THR A 1062 -16.09 3.84 33.61
C THR A 1062 -14.76 4.57 33.38
N LEU A 1063 -14.80 5.84 32.96
CA LEU A 1063 -13.63 6.67 32.69
C LEU A 1063 -13.60 7.86 33.65
N SER A 1064 -12.41 8.19 34.15
CA SER A 1064 -12.15 9.49 34.77
C SER A 1064 -11.42 10.37 33.76
N THR A 1065 -12.07 11.44 33.28
CA THR A 1065 -11.54 12.31 32.22
C THR A 1065 -11.03 13.63 32.82
N HIS A 1066 -9.77 13.95 32.55
CA HIS A 1066 -9.12 15.23 32.85
C HIS A 1066 -8.90 16.01 31.55
N PHE A 1067 -9.03 17.33 31.60
CA PHE A 1067 -8.80 18.20 30.44
C PHE A 1067 -7.83 19.32 30.81
N LEU A 1068 -6.67 19.30 30.19
CA LEU A 1068 -5.60 20.28 30.35
C LEU A 1068 -5.47 21.08 29.07
N ALA A 1069 -5.68 22.39 29.14
CA ALA A 1069 -5.39 23.31 28.05
C ALA A 1069 -4.00 23.91 28.26
N PHE A 1070 -3.17 24.02 27.22
CA PHE A 1070 -1.84 24.60 27.35
C PHE A 1070 -1.48 25.54 26.19
N SER A 1071 -0.80 26.63 26.54
CA SER A 1071 -0.06 27.49 25.60
C SER A 1071 1.36 27.69 26.14
N THR A 1072 1.65 28.85 26.75
CA THR A 1072 2.85 29.07 27.58
C THR A 1072 2.62 28.72 29.06
N GLN A 1073 1.36 28.60 29.46
CA GLN A 1073 0.90 28.16 30.77
C GLN A 1073 -0.05 26.97 30.60
N VAL A 1074 -0.16 26.13 31.62
CA VAL A 1074 -1.07 24.98 31.65
C VAL A 1074 -2.25 25.31 32.58
N ILE A 1075 -3.47 25.14 32.08
CA ILE A 1075 -4.72 25.37 32.80
C ILE A 1075 -5.46 24.03 32.89
N ASP A 1076 -5.86 23.65 34.11
CA ASP A 1076 -6.70 22.46 34.34
C ASP A 1076 -8.19 22.83 34.31
N LEU A 1077 -8.88 22.38 33.27
CA LEU A 1077 -10.31 22.61 33.03
C LEU A 1077 -11.13 21.32 33.27
N THR A 1078 -10.59 20.37 34.04
CA THR A 1078 -11.28 19.11 34.40
C THR A 1078 -12.70 19.34 34.92
N GLY A 1079 -12.95 20.43 35.66
CA GLY A 1079 -14.27 20.76 36.22
C GLY A 1079 -15.34 21.10 35.18
N GLN A 1080 -14.95 21.38 33.94
CA GLN A 1080 -15.84 21.88 32.88
C GLN A 1080 -16.04 20.89 31.73
N VAL A 1081 -15.46 19.69 31.84
CA VAL A 1081 -15.58 18.63 30.81
C VAL A 1081 -17.03 18.33 30.45
N ALA A 1082 -17.96 18.42 31.40
CA ALA A 1082 -19.39 18.15 31.14
C ALA A 1082 -20.12 19.26 30.32
N ASP A 1083 -19.49 20.43 30.12
CA ASP A 1083 -20.05 21.56 29.37
C ASP A 1083 -19.04 22.07 28.33
N PRO A 1084 -19.04 21.52 27.10
CA PRO A 1084 -18.04 21.84 26.08
C PRO A 1084 -18.14 23.30 25.60
N LEU A 1085 -19.29 23.97 25.73
CA LEU A 1085 -19.44 25.38 25.36
C LEU A 1085 -18.70 26.29 26.33
N SER A 1086 -18.81 26.04 27.65
CA SER A 1086 -18.05 26.79 28.65
C SER A 1086 -16.54 26.54 28.52
N LEU A 1087 -16.16 25.29 28.24
CA LEU A 1087 -14.78 24.90 27.92
C LEU A 1087 -14.19 25.70 26.75
N LEU A 1088 -14.96 25.90 25.67
CA LEU A 1088 -14.50 26.66 24.50
C LEU A 1088 -14.44 28.17 24.73
N LEU A 1089 -15.30 28.71 25.60
CA LEU A 1089 -15.30 30.14 25.93
C LEU A 1089 -14.18 30.54 26.90
N GLU A 1090 -13.74 29.61 27.77
CA GLU A 1090 -12.62 29.86 28.69
C GLU A 1090 -11.25 29.69 28.04
N VAL A 1091 -11.17 28.96 26.93
CA VAL A 1091 -9.94 28.81 26.16
C VAL A 1091 -9.68 30.09 25.36
N GLN A 1092 -8.83 30.96 25.90
CA GLN A 1092 -8.31 32.11 25.16
C GLN A 1092 -7.17 31.68 24.23
N VAL A 1093 -7.40 31.80 22.92
CA VAL A 1093 -6.41 31.50 21.88
C VAL A 1093 -5.35 32.60 21.85
N GLY A 1094 -4.11 32.27 22.23
CA GLY A 1094 -2.99 33.22 22.17
C GLY A 1094 -1.75 32.83 22.96
N GLY A 1095 -0.57 33.09 22.37
CA GLY A 1095 0.75 32.82 22.95
C GLY A 1095 1.50 31.66 22.27
N GLY A 1096 2.79 31.51 22.57
CA GLY A 1096 3.61 30.39 22.06
C GLY A 1096 3.23 29.05 22.67
N THR A 1097 3.70 27.95 22.06
CA THR A 1097 3.34 26.58 22.41
C THR A 1097 4.41 25.92 23.29
N HIS A 1098 4.03 25.44 24.48
CA HIS A 1098 4.90 24.68 25.38
C HIS A 1098 4.35 23.27 25.70
N ILE A 1099 4.49 22.33 24.77
CA ILE A 1099 3.91 20.97 24.86
C ILE A 1099 4.53 20.19 26.03
N ALA A 1100 5.84 20.32 26.22
CA ALA A 1100 6.55 19.65 27.31
C ALA A 1100 6.00 20.03 28.72
N ALA A 1101 5.57 21.28 28.93
CA ALA A 1101 4.96 21.69 30.19
C ALA A 1101 3.58 21.04 30.40
N GLY A 1102 2.78 20.92 29.34
CA GLY A 1102 1.50 20.19 29.37
C GLY A 1102 1.68 18.72 29.73
N LEU A 1103 2.66 18.04 29.12
CA LEU A 1103 3.01 16.65 29.44
C LEU A 1103 3.55 16.47 30.86
N ALA A 1104 4.38 17.39 31.33
CA ALA A 1104 4.89 17.36 32.70
C ALA A 1104 3.77 17.50 33.73
N HIS A 1105 2.77 18.34 33.45
CA HIS A 1105 1.59 18.46 34.30
C HIS A 1105 0.69 17.21 34.22
N ALA A 1106 0.49 16.64 33.02
CA ALA A 1106 -0.22 15.38 32.85
C ALA A 1106 0.43 14.24 33.65
N ARG A 1107 1.76 14.17 33.67
CA ARG A 1107 2.52 13.22 34.50
C ARG A 1107 2.20 13.35 35.98
N SER A 1108 1.96 14.56 36.49
CA SER A 1108 1.58 14.78 37.89
C SER A 1108 0.19 14.23 38.25
N LEU A 1109 -0.68 14.05 37.25
CA LEU A 1109 -2.02 13.46 37.41
C LEU A 1109 -2.03 11.92 37.28
N VAL A 1110 -0.91 11.31 36.89
CA VAL A 1110 -0.79 9.86 36.75
C VAL A 1110 -0.70 9.21 38.14
N THR A 1111 -1.65 8.34 38.47
CA THR A 1111 -1.62 7.53 39.72
C THR A 1111 -1.28 6.07 39.46
N VAL A 1112 -1.90 5.46 38.46
CA VAL A 1112 -1.67 4.07 38.04
C VAL A 1112 -1.29 4.08 36.56
N PRO A 1113 0.02 4.08 36.22
CA PRO A 1113 0.48 4.23 34.84
C PRO A 1113 -0.16 3.26 33.85
N SER A 1114 -0.22 1.98 34.20
CA SER A 1114 -0.81 0.92 33.35
C SER A 1114 -2.31 1.03 33.10
N ARG A 1115 -3.00 1.96 33.79
CA ARG A 1115 -4.42 2.27 33.62
C ARG A 1115 -4.66 3.75 33.32
N THR A 1116 -3.62 4.44 32.86
CA THR A 1116 -3.69 5.85 32.50
C THR A 1116 -3.39 6.01 31.02
N LEU A 1117 -4.29 6.71 30.32
CA LEU A 1117 -4.16 7.10 28.94
C LEU A 1117 -4.00 8.62 28.88
N VAL A 1118 -2.97 9.09 28.18
CA VAL A 1118 -2.72 10.52 27.97
C VAL A 1118 -2.82 10.81 26.49
N VAL A 1119 -3.71 11.72 26.10
CA VAL A 1119 -3.95 12.12 24.71
C VAL A 1119 -3.49 13.55 24.52
N VAL A 1120 -2.47 13.76 23.69
CA VAL A 1120 -1.94 15.08 23.34
C VAL A 1120 -2.53 15.51 22.02
N VAL A 1121 -3.24 16.65 21.98
CA VAL A 1121 -3.77 17.23 20.74
C VAL A 1121 -3.01 18.53 20.45
N SER A 1122 -2.20 18.54 19.38
CA SER A 1122 -1.38 19.68 18.98
C SER A 1122 -0.98 19.56 17.50
N ASP A 1123 -0.58 20.66 16.87
CA ASP A 1123 0.12 20.66 15.58
C ASP A 1123 1.58 20.18 15.71
N PHE A 1124 2.03 19.86 16.93
CA PHE A 1124 3.38 19.41 17.26
C PHE A 1124 4.47 20.42 16.90
N GLU A 1125 4.14 21.71 16.84
CA GLU A 1125 5.13 22.78 16.76
C GLU A 1125 5.51 23.26 18.17
N GLU A 1126 6.65 22.79 18.69
CA GLU A 1126 7.14 23.18 20.01
C GLU A 1126 7.93 24.51 19.92
N GLY A 1127 7.49 25.54 20.66
CA GLY A 1127 8.16 26.84 20.74
C GLY A 1127 9.41 26.85 21.65
N TYR A 1128 9.70 25.73 22.29
CA TYR A 1128 10.82 25.48 23.20
C TYR A 1128 11.72 24.35 22.68
N PRO A 1129 12.89 24.08 23.30
CA PRO A 1129 13.76 23.00 22.86
C PRO A 1129 13.05 21.63 22.86
N ILE A 1130 12.96 21.00 21.68
CA ILE A 1130 12.32 19.69 21.44
C ILE A 1130 12.88 18.58 22.36
N GLY A 1131 14.13 18.71 22.82
CA GLY A 1131 14.73 17.77 23.76
C GLY A 1131 13.94 17.60 25.07
N GLY A 1132 13.32 18.67 25.57
CA GLY A 1132 12.47 18.61 26.77
C GLY A 1132 11.18 17.82 26.52
N LEU A 1133 10.53 18.07 25.38
CA LEU A 1133 9.34 17.34 24.92
C LEU A 1133 9.62 15.84 24.78
N LEU A 1134 10.68 15.46 24.06
CA LEU A 1134 11.05 14.05 23.88
C LEU A 1134 11.44 13.37 25.21
N GLY A 1135 12.00 14.12 26.17
CA GLY A 1135 12.29 13.64 27.51
C GLY A 1135 11.03 13.27 28.29
N GLU A 1136 10.02 14.14 28.28
CA GLU A 1136 8.74 13.91 28.96
C GLU A 1136 7.94 12.76 28.31
N VAL A 1137 7.93 12.67 26.98
CA VAL A 1137 7.34 11.54 26.25
C VAL A 1137 7.97 10.21 26.65
N ARG A 1138 9.31 10.11 26.63
CA ARG A 1138 10.01 8.88 27.06
C ARG A 1138 9.75 8.56 28.53
N SER A 1139 9.67 9.57 29.39
CA SER A 1139 9.35 9.39 30.82
C SER A 1139 7.96 8.77 31.01
N LEU A 1140 6.94 9.30 30.34
CA LEU A 1140 5.58 8.76 30.41
C LEU A 1140 5.49 7.35 29.82
N VAL A 1141 6.05 7.11 28.64
CA VAL A 1141 6.03 5.80 27.97
C VAL A 1141 6.76 4.75 28.82
N SER A 1142 7.95 5.08 29.35
CA SER A 1142 8.73 4.16 30.20
C SER A 1142 8.04 3.85 31.54
N SER A 1143 7.19 4.75 32.04
CA SER A 1143 6.39 4.50 33.25
C SER A 1143 5.23 3.52 33.02
N GLY A 1144 4.90 3.19 31.77
CA GLY A 1144 3.78 2.32 31.40
C GLY A 1144 2.47 3.05 31.12
N VAL A 1145 2.50 4.38 30.96
CA VAL A 1145 1.36 5.18 30.51
C VAL A 1145 1.13 4.96 29.02
N HIS A 1146 -0.13 4.83 28.62
CA HIS A 1146 -0.51 4.79 27.22
C HIS A 1146 -0.60 6.21 26.67
N LEU A 1147 0.43 6.65 25.96
CA LEU A 1147 0.53 8.00 25.42
C LEU A 1147 0.11 8.02 23.95
N LEU A 1148 -0.80 8.91 23.55
CA LEU A 1148 -1.33 9.05 22.20
C LEU A 1148 -1.17 10.49 21.70
N GLY A 1149 -0.59 10.68 20.53
CA GLY A 1149 -0.52 11.96 19.85
C GLY A 1149 -1.63 12.08 18.79
N CYS A 1150 -2.41 13.13 18.87
CA CYS A 1150 -3.42 13.50 17.87
C CYS A 1150 -2.95 14.75 17.15
N ALA A 1151 -2.67 14.61 15.86
CA ALA A 1151 -2.35 15.74 15.03
C ALA A 1151 -3.58 16.65 14.87
N ALA A 1152 -3.34 17.95 14.86
CA ALA A 1152 -4.38 18.93 14.60
C ALA A 1152 -5.04 18.70 13.23
N LEU A 1153 -6.36 18.89 13.20
CA LEU A 1153 -7.17 18.92 11.99
C LEU A 1153 -7.58 20.36 11.71
N ASP A 1154 -7.57 20.74 10.44
CA ASP A 1154 -8.17 22.00 9.98
C ASP A 1154 -9.70 21.88 9.86
N ASP A 1155 -10.37 22.98 9.49
CA ASP A 1155 -11.83 23.05 9.33
C ASP A 1155 -12.39 22.09 8.26
N THR A 1156 -11.53 21.55 7.39
CA THR A 1156 -11.86 20.57 6.35
C THR A 1156 -11.54 19.14 6.76
N GLY A 1157 -11.03 18.93 7.98
CA GLY A 1157 -10.61 17.62 8.48
C GLY A 1157 -9.27 17.15 7.91
N ALA A 1158 -8.50 18.02 7.26
CA ALA A 1158 -7.17 17.68 6.77
C ALA A 1158 -6.12 17.86 7.88
N PRO A 1159 -5.14 16.95 7.96
CA PRO A 1159 -4.12 17.00 8.99
C PRO A 1159 -3.16 18.17 8.82
N ARG A 1160 -2.95 18.95 9.87
CA ARG A 1160 -1.98 20.05 9.92
C ARG A 1160 -1.05 19.86 11.11
N TYR A 1161 0.17 19.37 10.87
CA TYR A 1161 1.15 19.17 11.92
C TYR A 1161 2.58 19.13 11.39
N SER A 1162 3.55 19.36 12.29
CA SER A 1162 4.98 19.21 12.02
C SER A 1162 5.36 17.74 11.87
N VAL A 1163 5.42 17.27 10.62
CA VAL A 1163 5.86 15.90 10.27
C VAL A 1163 7.21 15.54 10.90
N PRO A 1164 8.25 16.41 10.91
CA PRO A 1164 9.53 16.08 11.54
C PRO A 1164 9.43 15.85 13.05
N VAL A 1165 8.62 16.64 13.76
CA VAL A 1165 8.46 16.49 15.22
C VAL A 1165 7.58 15.28 15.54
N ALA A 1166 6.49 15.07 14.80
CA ALA A 1166 5.65 13.88 14.94
C ALA A 1166 6.43 12.58 14.72
N GLN A 1167 7.33 12.51 13.73
CA GLN A 1167 8.21 11.34 13.54
C GLN A 1167 9.13 11.10 14.75
N GLN A 1168 9.67 12.16 15.35
CA GLN A 1168 10.50 12.04 16.56
C GLN A 1168 9.69 11.59 17.78
N LEU A 1169 8.43 12.04 17.90
CA LEU A 1169 7.51 11.63 18.96
C LEU A 1169 7.10 10.15 18.82
N VAL A 1170 6.83 9.69 17.60
CA VAL A 1170 6.59 8.27 17.29
C VAL A 1170 7.82 7.43 17.63
N ALA A 1171 9.02 7.89 17.26
CA ALA A 1171 10.26 7.22 17.63
C ALA A 1171 10.50 7.19 19.16
N ALA A 1172 9.98 8.17 19.90
CA ALA A 1172 10.02 8.23 21.35
C ALA A 1172 8.93 7.37 22.05
N GLY A 1173 8.06 6.71 21.28
CA GLY A 1173 7.05 5.78 21.78
C GLY A 1173 5.63 6.36 21.90
N MET A 1174 5.39 7.58 21.43
CA MET A 1174 4.04 8.16 21.32
C MET A 1174 3.54 8.00 19.88
N PRO A 1175 2.65 7.03 19.57
CA PRO A 1175 2.04 6.96 18.25
C PRO A 1175 1.28 8.26 17.96
N VAL A 1176 1.46 8.80 16.77
CA VAL A 1176 0.81 10.03 16.31
C VAL A 1176 -0.13 9.70 15.16
N ALA A 1177 -1.38 10.12 15.24
CA ALA A 1177 -2.36 9.93 14.18
C ALA A 1177 -3.22 11.19 14.01
N ALA A 1178 -3.66 11.45 12.78
CA ALA A 1178 -4.67 12.46 12.50
C ALA A 1178 -6.04 11.79 12.54
N LEU A 1179 -6.83 12.09 13.57
CA LEU A 1179 -8.07 11.37 13.86
C LEU A 1179 -9.21 12.34 14.12
N SER A 1180 -10.36 12.07 13.51
CA SER A 1180 -11.61 12.71 13.90
C SER A 1180 -12.00 12.30 15.33
N PRO A 1181 -12.85 13.06 16.05
CA PRO A 1181 -13.25 12.74 17.43
C PRO A 1181 -13.74 11.31 17.64
N LEU A 1182 -14.51 10.79 16.67
CA LEU A 1182 -15.05 9.44 16.74
C LEU A 1182 -13.97 8.38 16.44
N ALA A 1183 -13.03 8.69 15.56
CA ALA A 1183 -11.86 7.85 15.32
C ALA A 1183 -10.90 7.86 16.51
N LEU A 1184 -10.75 9.01 17.19
CA LEU A 1184 -10.00 9.14 18.44
C LEU A 1184 -10.67 8.35 19.57
N ALA A 1185 -11.99 8.47 19.74
CA ALA A 1185 -12.74 7.67 20.71
C ALA A 1185 -12.63 6.15 20.43
N ARG A 1186 -12.61 5.75 19.14
CA ARG A 1186 -12.34 4.37 18.74
C ARG A 1186 -10.90 3.96 19.06
N TRP A 1187 -9.91 4.80 18.76
CA TRP A 1187 -8.50 4.53 19.01
C TRP A 1187 -8.18 4.40 20.49
N VAL A 1188 -8.78 5.27 21.32
CA VAL A 1188 -8.81 5.14 22.78
C VAL A 1188 -9.42 3.78 23.16
N GLY A 1189 -10.56 3.42 22.57
CA GLY A 1189 -11.21 2.12 22.76
C GLY A 1189 -10.34 0.91 22.35
N ASP A 1190 -9.59 0.98 21.25
CA ASP A 1190 -8.66 -0.05 20.77
C ASP A 1190 -7.49 -0.23 21.74
N ARG A 1191 -6.93 0.89 22.22
CA ARG A 1191 -5.83 0.87 23.18
C ARG A 1191 -6.26 0.31 24.54
N LEU A 1192 -7.49 0.61 24.97
CA LEU A 1192 -8.11 -0.01 26.14
C LEU A 1192 -8.34 -1.54 25.97
N ARG A 1193 -8.44 -2.05 24.73
CA ARG A 1193 -8.54 -3.50 24.42
C ARG A 1193 -7.20 -4.24 24.50
N GLY A 1194 -6.07 -3.54 24.66
CA GLY A 1194 -4.74 -4.14 24.61
C GLY A 1194 -4.27 -4.48 23.19
N GLU A 1195 -4.96 -3.98 22.16
CA GLU A 1195 -4.52 -4.09 20.77
C GLU A 1195 -3.45 -3.02 20.51
N ASN A 1196 -2.18 -3.44 20.50
CA ASN A 1196 -1.10 -2.62 19.97
C ASN A 1196 -1.15 -2.70 18.44
N ARG A 1197 -1.95 -1.83 17.82
CA ARG A 1197 -1.81 -1.49 16.39
C ARG A 1197 -1.40 -0.03 16.26
#